data_AF-A0A7C6B6K3-F1
#
_entry.id   AF-A0A7C6B6K3-F1
#
_cell.length_a   1.000
_cell.length_b   1.000
_cell.length_c   1.000
_cell.angle_alpha   90.00
_cell.angle_beta   90.00
_cell.angle_gamma   90.00
#
_symmetry.space_group_name_H-M   'P 1'
#
loop_
_entity.id
_entity.type
_entity.pdbx_description
1 polymer ?
#
loop_
_entity_poly.entity_id
_entity_poly.type
_entity_poly.pdbx_seq_one_letter_code
_entity_poly.pdbx_strand_id
1 'polypeptide(L)'
;MRRHLTKTIVVFVTALLFLSFIPNRTCAVDAEVIAEDLDNYFIPAFPDVYGQIIDRTLSEKSLQDIAPINKGLEIFGYIKAIGDIANKLDEGDTSGATVDAALNACKVIATFLTDETTKKVVLGSVGLSTAVVTGVFVTIDITRASYKAVEESKTALDLERLYYKIEADHVLKTPGRKLGQGDPIRQDQQAVEHLWRKVLSDNEFQSVFKAYVTTELGQTWPEPTIWEKITISSEFLSEAKLLEEQKRLKGHIKGLLSEMNKTAKKREAATVLAQQLREISAMGANFSPLEFQRALGAYQNALKILPDVEKYLASFSAKVADLNSRYDKANSSELMDIKKGIVAEQKLIRYYAEAMRGFPTVGRMGGKRTQVLNELKGAYSQLNKLYNSLGNAEIDRRLAEQSKRIAAEVAKLDTRGIDFEFKRYECKKTFDEMKSQFYEPVMKGTKDAEQSIYNAIQEVKRHKEEITQNYEKNLVENQKKYNDADARVREEIAKINKEYEQTKNPDARALLYTQLEKLRNQAEGLKERFYKYRNIHTSTSQIDREGCENTVTKIQQFYQANYNRFSIIHNSVRRQYSNAIDLYNRFLNNHGSSKYRGTQNFLSAEKIGELRKRIETAPPVYAGIDLKFLKNHIKMDKQTPVSVGLTATLAEISDALIKYRNATGALRMQYTTDDEASILPSLKFMESKEASEKVDKLLETFDDAITAYERVDNRNIPESSRQGFSDNLKELRVKKKEIEEYRKLISLASGLSPLMEQYLTKAKTQNASIEEDVSYLSWLWNKFHVARQLVLAEVGRYTFSQNLYYTAQKSATIPPFLSGEKIREALAYTDILSLSKKLQLGIETFIPDNFVEVKWKGRYITICPDDLNILSGKIQGLSINDYDAFYKSLHAMRTLDSPEGFIMDGYFTAGNNLWAIFDSNVSLQGAANKLKETLAKQRDLAQKVHYQKSLEEGQFSSILGKVNQAIITVKGFIANGEYDNAIMYYIVRDDLLVQYGNLGKKRSDVDAALKELQDLIEQAKTQKVSPARIAISHGVDQSQKVRELYIQFKDAYESKNITKVMGYISNQWRSGDGGSISDLQTQLQKIFNMFDEIRFTIQNLLINKEAEGKYRVNYDATITSRIYKRNLKHEEKSNIEEIVMIDQSGQPKILMTIGGKLLSVK
;
A
#
# COMPACT_ATOMS: atom_id res chain seq x y z
N MET A 1 -11.08 -38.40 64.29
CA MET A 1 -11.57 -37.05 63.90
C MET A 1 -11.86 -36.13 65.10
N ARG A 2 -12.89 -36.36 65.94
CA ARG A 2 -13.35 -35.37 66.97
C ARG A 2 -12.25 -34.64 67.77
N ARG A 3 -11.18 -35.31 68.24
CA ARG A 3 -10.09 -34.67 69.02
C ARG A 3 -9.23 -33.62 68.28
N HIS A 4 -9.19 -33.60 66.95
CA HIS A 4 -8.45 -32.56 66.21
C HIS A 4 -9.25 -31.27 66.05
N LEU A 5 -10.55 -31.37 65.76
CA LEU A 5 -11.42 -30.21 65.53
C LEU A 5 -11.46 -29.27 66.75
N THR A 6 -11.52 -29.85 67.97
CA THR A 6 -11.52 -29.08 69.22
C THR A 6 -10.23 -28.28 69.42
N LYS A 7 -9.06 -28.84 69.06
CA LYS A 7 -7.79 -28.10 69.20
C LYS A 7 -7.70 -26.92 68.24
N THR A 8 -8.11 -27.10 66.98
CA THR A 8 -8.11 -26.00 66.01
C THR A 8 -9.08 -24.88 66.41
N ILE A 9 -10.29 -25.23 66.88
CA ILE A 9 -11.27 -24.24 67.34
C ILE A 9 -10.77 -23.48 68.58
N VAL A 10 -10.17 -24.16 69.57
CA VAL A 10 -9.63 -23.49 70.76
C VAL A 10 -8.50 -22.52 70.38
N VAL A 11 -7.56 -22.91 69.51
CA VAL A 11 -6.51 -21.99 69.03
C VAL A 11 -7.10 -20.78 68.31
N PHE A 12 -8.12 -20.97 67.47
CA PHE A 12 -8.78 -19.86 66.74
C PHE A 12 -9.52 -18.91 67.68
N VAL A 13 -10.24 -19.42 68.68
CA VAL A 13 -10.95 -18.63 69.69
C VAL A 13 -9.98 -17.90 70.62
N THR A 14 -8.87 -18.53 71.02
CA THR A 14 -7.83 -17.85 71.82
C THR A 14 -7.15 -16.73 71.03
N ALA A 15 -6.90 -16.91 69.73
CA ALA A 15 -6.37 -15.84 68.87
C ALA A 15 -7.36 -14.65 68.73
N LEU A 16 -8.66 -14.94 68.57
CA LEU A 16 -9.72 -13.91 68.55
C LEU A 16 -9.86 -13.17 69.88
N LEU A 17 -9.67 -13.85 71.01
CA LEU A 17 -9.66 -13.22 72.34
C LEU A 17 -8.43 -12.33 72.57
N PHE A 18 -7.25 -12.70 72.06
CA PHE A 18 -6.08 -11.81 72.11
C PHE A 18 -6.25 -10.56 71.22
N LEU A 19 -6.93 -10.68 70.07
CA LEU A 19 -7.26 -9.53 69.21
C LEU A 19 -8.28 -8.56 69.83
N SER A 20 -9.05 -8.98 70.84
CA SER A 20 -10.02 -8.12 71.56
C SER A 20 -9.45 -7.46 72.82
N PHE A 21 -8.17 -7.71 73.15
CA PHE A 21 -7.42 -7.04 74.23
C PHE A 21 -6.32 -6.09 73.74
N ILE A 22 -6.39 -5.66 72.47
CA ILE A 22 -5.61 -4.50 72.03
C ILE A 22 -6.23 -3.25 72.68
N PRO A 23 -5.53 -2.54 73.58
CA PRO A 23 -6.07 -1.30 74.14
C PRO A 23 -6.25 -0.28 73.01
N ASN A 24 -7.29 0.57 73.12
CA ASN A 24 -7.60 1.61 72.14
C ASN A 24 -6.44 2.60 71.95
N ARG A 25 -5.48 2.24 71.10
CA ARG A 25 -4.49 3.16 70.55
C ARG A 25 -5.25 4.11 69.65
N THR A 26 -5.55 5.29 70.21
CA THR A 26 -5.91 6.48 69.45
C THR A 26 -4.98 6.58 68.25
N CYS A 27 -5.54 6.80 67.06
CA CYS A 27 -4.78 6.74 65.81
C CYS A 27 -3.90 7.99 65.66
N ALA A 28 -2.81 8.04 66.41
CA ALA A 28 -1.64 8.82 66.03
C ALA A 28 -1.24 8.35 64.63
N VAL A 29 -1.22 9.26 63.67
CA VAL A 29 -0.76 8.95 62.31
C VAL A 29 0.71 8.63 62.43
N ASP A 30 1.07 7.39 62.09
CA ASP A 30 2.38 6.86 62.45
C ASP A 30 3.51 7.67 61.81
N ALA A 31 4.58 7.89 62.58
CA ALA A 31 5.66 8.76 62.18
C ALA A 31 6.40 8.23 60.93
N GLU A 32 6.38 6.91 60.72
CA GLU A 32 6.92 6.26 59.52
C GLU A 32 6.11 6.60 58.26
N VAL A 33 4.77 6.57 58.31
CA VAL A 33 3.95 6.80 57.10
C VAL A 33 3.89 8.29 56.68
N ILE A 34 4.30 9.21 57.56
CA ILE A 34 4.57 10.61 57.17
C ILE A 34 6.05 10.82 56.79
N ALA A 35 6.95 9.95 57.23
CA ALA A 35 8.32 9.90 56.71
C ALA A 35 8.34 9.41 55.25
N GLU A 36 7.50 8.44 54.88
CA GLU A 36 7.29 8.00 53.49
C GLU A 36 6.80 9.15 52.58
N ASP A 37 5.91 10.01 53.08
CA ASP A 37 5.43 11.20 52.35
C ASP A 37 6.62 12.11 51.97
N LEU A 38 7.60 12.27 52.87
CA LEU A 38 8.85 12.99 52.62
C LEU A 38 9.87 12.20 51.78
N ASP A 39 9.85 10.87 51.78
CA ASP A 39 10.73 10.06 50.93
C ASP A 39 10.42 10.23 49.43
N ASN A 40 9.18 10.56 49.07
CA ASN A 40 8.83 10.96 47.70
C ASN A 40 9.61 12.21 47.21
N TYR A 41 10.12 13.05 48.12
CA TYR A 41 10.91 14.24 47.80
C TYR A 41 12.40 13.91 47.53
N PHE A 42 12.85 12.68 47.82
CA PHE A 42 14.17 12.20 47.39
C PHE A 42 14.19 11.85 45.90
N ILE A 43 13.02 11.63 45.28
CA ILE A 43 12.89 11.57 43.81
C ILE A 43 13.01 12.99 43.23
N PRO A 44 14.01 13.28 42.36
CA PRO A 44 14.17 14.60 41.75
C PRO A 44 12.95 14.96 40.91
N ALA A 45 12.73 16.25 40.64
CA ALA A 45 11.59 16.70 39.84
C ALA A 45 11.74 16.39 38.34
N PHE A 46 12.96 16.05 37.89
CA PHE A 46 13.33 15.79 36.49
C PHE A 46 14.35 14.65 36.42
N PRO A 47 14.50 13.98 35.25
CA PRO A 47 15.56 13.00 35.03
C PRO A 47 16.96 13.57 35.34
N ASP A 48 17.76 12.79 36.09
CA ASP A 48 19.08 13.21 36.57
C ASP A 48 20.09 13.57 35.47
N VAL A 49 19.85 13.17 34.22
CA VAL A 49 20.70 13.58 33.08
C VAL A 49 20.64 15.09 32.85
N TYR A 50 19.45 15.71 32.97
CA TYR A 50 19.30 17.16 32.80
C TYR A 50 20.00 17.93 33.94
N GLY A 51 19.81 17.48 35.19
CA GLY A 51 20.49 18.05 36.34
C GLY A 51 22.02 17.86 36.29
N GLN A 52 22.52 16.71 35.83
CA GLN A 52 23.95 16.50 35.58
C GLN A 52 24.50 17.40 34.47
N ILE A 53 23.74 17.68 33.41
CA ILE A 53 24.17 18.60 32.35
C ILE A 53 24.25 20.02 32.89
N ILE A 54 23.22 20.50 33.59
CA ILE A 54 23.22 21.81 34.27
C ILE A 54 24.42 21.92 35.21
N ASP A 55 24.59 20.94 36.10
CA ASP A 55 25.58 20.96 37.17
C ASP A 55 27.02 20.58 36.71
N ARG A 56 27.22 20.09 35.47
CA ARG A 56 28.57 19.91 34.89
C ARG A 56 28.98 21.03 33.92
N THR A 57 28.05 21.60 33.16
CA THR A 57 28.37 22.51 32.05
C THR A 57 28.27 23.99 32.42
N LEU A 58 27.40 24.37 33.36
CA LEU A 58 27.14 25.76 33.72
C LEU A 58 27.96 26.22 34.93
N SER A 59 28.41 27.47 34.87
CA SER A 59 28.95 28.18 36.04
C SER A 59 27.81 28.80 36.86
N GLU A 60 28.07 29.09 38.13
CA GLU A 60 27.10 29.76 39.01
C GLU A 60 26.67 31.14 38.47
N LYS A 61 27.59 31.85 37.81
CA LYS A 61 27.28 33.10 37.07
C LYS A 61 26.43 32.85 35.81
N SER A 62 26.70 31.75 35.08
CA SER A 62 25.89 31.35 33.91
C SER A 62 24.47 30.93 34.31
N LEU A 63 24.25 30.49 35.55
CA LEU A 63 22.92 30.13 36.05
C LEU A 63 22.05 31.34 36.41
N GLN A 64 22.58 32.57 36.37
CA GLN A 64 21.84 33.81 36.61
C GLN A 64 21.34 34.48 35.32
N ASP A 65 21.94 34.20 34.16
CA ASP A 65 21.49 34.68 32.85
C ASP A 65 21.03 33.52 31.96
N ILE A 66 19.72 33.48 31.68
CA ILE A 66 19.08 32.41 30.90
C ILE A 66 19.14 32.70 29.39
N ALA A 67 19.47 33.92 28.95
CA ALA A 67 19.41 34.28 27.53
C ALA A 67 20.38 33.47 26.63
N PRO A 68 21.64 33.18 27.04
CA PRO A 68 22.51 32.26 26.29
C PRO A 68 21.98 30.83 26.30
N ILE A 69 21.42 30.37 27.42
CA ILE A 69 20.95 28.98 27.57
C ILE A 69 19.69 28.73 26.72
N ASN A 70 18.76 29.69 26.66
CA ASN A 70 17.59 29.62 25.78
C ASN A 70 17.99 29.61 24.29
N LYS A 71 18.98 30.42 23.87
CA LYS A 71 19.58 30.32 22.52
C LYS A 71 20.23 28.96 22.28
N GLY A 72 20.87 28.40 23.30
CA GLY A 72 21.37 27.01 23.30
C GLY A 72 20.29 25.95 23.08
N LEU A 73 19.02 26.25 23.40
CA LEU A 73 17.88 25.35 23.16
C LEU A 73 17.30 25.48 21.74
N GLU A 74 17.40 26.65 21.10
CA GLU A 74 16.99 26.84 19.69
C GLU A 74 17.79 25.91 18.74
N ILE A 75 19.05 25.63 19.07
CA ILE A 75 19.96 24.72 18.35
C ILE A 75 19.38 23.31 18.21
N PHE A 76 18.60 22.82 19.17
CA PHE A 76 17.94 21.52 19.06
C PHE A 76 16.85 21.51 17.98
N GLY A 77 16.21 22.65 17.72
CA GLY A 77 15.32 22.83 16.57
C GLY A 77 16.07 22.70 15.24
N TYR A 78 17.27 23.29 15.14
CA TYR A 78 18.13 23.17 13.96
C TYR A 78 18.73 21.75 13.79
N ILE A 79 19.07 21.07 14.89
CA ILE A 79 19.48 19.64 14.88
C ILE A 79 18.34 18.74 14.39
N LYS A 80 17.09 19.01 14.79
CA LYS A 80 15.93 18.28 14.27
C LYS A 80 15.72 18.54 12.77
N ALA A 81 15.77 19.81 12.35
CA ALA A 81 15.65 20.17 10.93
C ALA A 81 16.77 19.53 10.07
N ILE A 82 17.97 19.36 10.64
CA ILE A 82 19.07 18.59 10.03
C ILE A 82 18.71 17.12 9.80
N GLY A 83 17.97 16.48 10.72
CA GLY A 83 17.43 15.13 10.52
C GLY A 83 16.40 15.07 9.39
N ASP A 84 15.48 16.04 9.32
CA ASP A 84 14.50 16.15 8.24
C ASP A 84 15.17 16.39 6.86
N ILE A 85 16.30 17.13 6.84
CA ILE A 85 17.13 17.35 5.63
C ILE A 85 17.92 16.09 5.26
N ALA A 86 18.43 15.33 6.23
CA ALA A 86 19.14 14.07 5.97
C ALA A 86 18.23 13.05 5.27
N ASN A 87 16.99 12.91 5.74
CA ASN A 87 15.99 12.03 5.13
C ASN A 87 15.73 12.42 3.66
N LYS A 88 15.64 13.72 3.34
CA LYS A 88 15.50 14.20 1.95
C LYS A 88 16.69 13.87 1.06
N LEU A 89 17.92 13.96 1.59
CA LEU A 89 19.12 13.58 0.85
C LEU A 89 19.14 12.07 0.56
N ASP A 90 18.65 11.24 1.50
CA ASP A 90 18.46 9.79 1.30
C ASP A 90 17.32 9.44 0.33
N GLU A 91 16.24 10.24 0.30
CA GLU A 91 15.15 10.16 -0.69
C GLU A 91 15.56 10.63 -2.09
N GLY A 92 16.77 11.18 -2.25
CA GLY A 92 17.31 11.65 -3.52
C GLY A 92 16.98 13.10 -3.88
N ASP A 93 16.32 13.87 -2.99
CA ASP A 93 16.20 15.33 -3.12
C ASP A 93 17.58 15.98 -2.93
N THR A 94 18.26 16.05 -4.06
CA THR A 94 19.61 16.57 -4.22
C THR A 94 19.59 17.99 -4.79
N SER A 95 18.47 18.71 -4.62
CA SER A 95 18.33 20.10 -5.05
C SER A 95 19.31 21.01 -4.31
N GLY A 96 19.78 22.06 -5.00
CA GLY A 96 20.62 23.09 -4.40
C GLY A 96 19.97 23.74 -3.17
N ALA A 97 18.64 23.84 -3.15
CA ALA A 97 17.86 24.31 -2.01
C ALA A 97 17.99 23.41 -0.77
N THR A 98 17.97 22.08 -0.92
CA THR A 98 18.13 21.14 0.21
C THR A 98 19.58 21.09 0.72
N VAL A 99 20.58 21.23 -0.17
CA VAL A 99 21.99 21.36 0.24
C VAL A 99 22.29 22.71 0.91
N ASP A 100 21.78 23.83 0.37
CA ASP A 100 21.94 25.14 1.00
C ASP A 100 21.11 25.25 2.31
N ALA A 101 20.00 24.51 2.45
CA ALA A 101 19.30 24.37 3.73
C ALA A 101 20.15 23.63 4.78
N ALA A 102 20.83 22.53 4.39
CA ALA A 102 21.79 21.85 5.25
C ALA A 102 22.93 22.79 5.68
N LEU A 103 23.50 23.52 4.72
CA LEU A 103 24.57 24.49 4.95
C LEU A 103 24.12 25.64 5.86
N ASN A 104 22.92 26.17 5.68
CA ASN A 104 22.39 27.26 6.49
C ASN A 104 22.05 26.81 7.91
N ALA A 105 21.46 25.62 8.09
CA ALA A 105 21.26 25.04 9.42
C ALA A 105 22.59 24.82 10.14
N CYS A 106 23.61 24.27 9.45
CA CYS A 106 24.94 24.10 10.02
C CYS A 106 25.60 25.44 10.36
N LYS A 107 25.58 26.44 9.46
CA LYS A 107 26.10 27.80 9.70
C LYS A 107 25.46 28.47 10.92
N VAL A 108 24.15 28.31 11.09
CA VAL A 108 23.43 28.81 12.28
C VAL A 108 23.94 28.11 13.53
N ILE A 109 24.08 26.79 13.53
CA ILE A 109 24.69 26.03 14.64
C ILE A 109 26.11 26.51 14.94
N ALA A 110 26.98 26.67 13.95
CA ALA A 110 28.34 27.20 14.16
C ALA A 110 28.35 28.63 14.71
N THR A 111 27.42 29.48 14.26
CA THR A 111 27.26 30.85 14.78
C THR A 111 26.91 30.82 16.26
N PHE A 112 25.98 29.95 16.68
CA PHE A 112 25.67 29.75 18.10
C PHE A 112 26.83 29.13 18.89
N LEU A 113 27.63 28.23 18.29
CA LEU A 113 28.83 27.64 18.92
C LEU A 113 30.00 28.64 19.07
N THR A 114 29.86 29.89 18.63
CA THR A 114 30.84 30.96 18.94
C THR A 114 30.72 31.51 20.36
N ASP A 115 29.54 31.43 21.00
CA ASP A 115 29.41 31.73 22.42
C ASP A 115 29.90 30.54 23.26
N GLU A 116 30.93 30.75 24.07
CA GLU A 116 31.58 29.71 24.85
C GLU A 116 30.65 29.10 25.94
N THR A 117 29.57 29.80 26.35
CA THR A 117 28.55 29.26 27.24
C THR A 117 27.65 28.28 26.49
N THR A 118 27.03 28.76 25.40
CA THR A 118 26.18 27.98 24.49
C THR A 118 26.89 26.73 23.97
N LYS A 119 28.13 26.89 23.51
CA LYS A 119 29.02 25.80 23.09
C LYS A 119 29.22 24.72 24.16
N LYS A 120 29.47 25.11 25.42
CA LYS A 120 29.63 24.14 26.53
C LYS A 120 28.33 23.43 26.87
N VAL A 121 27.19 24.14 26.83
CA VAL A 121 25.86 23.53 27.01
C VAL A 121 25.57 22.52 25.89
N VAL A 122 25.78 22.87 24.62
CA VAL A 122 25.50 21.99 23.48
C VAL A 122 26.43 20.78 23.47
N LEU A 123 27.74 20.98 23.39
CA LEU A 123 28.71 19.87 23.28
C LEU A 123 28.64 18.95 24.53
N GLY A 124 28.34 19.52 25.71
CA GLY A 124 28.16 18.77 26.95
C GLY A 124 26.78 18.11 27.15
N SER A 125 25.77 18.44 26.35
CA SER A 125 24.41 17.84 26.46
C SER A 125 24.14 16.76 25.42
N VAL A 126 24.65 16.91 24.19
CA VAL A 126 24.54 15.89 23.11
C VAL A 126 25.81 15.09 22.89
N GLY A 127 26.91 15.38 23.60
CA GLY A 127 28.18 14.63 23.49
C GLY A 127 28.93 14.84 22.17
N LEU A 128 28.45 15.74 21.31
CA LEU A 128 29.12 16.11 20.07
C LEU A 128 30.49 16.72 20.37
N SER A 129 31.50 16.30 19.61
CA SER A 129 32.80 16.99 19.59
C SER A 129 32.81 18.07 18.52
N THR A 130 33.60 19.13 18.71
CA THR A 130 33.82 20.17 17.69
C THR A 130 34.28 19.57 16.36
N ALA A 131 35.07 18.49 16.40
CA ALA A 131 35.56 17.78 15.21
C ALA A 131 34.44 17.14 14.37
N VAL A 132 33.37 16.64 14.98
CA VAL A 132 32.19 16.11 14.25
C VAL A 132 31.49 17.26 13.50
N VAL A 133 31.28 18.39 14.17
CA VAL A 133 30.66 19.57 13.55
C VAL A 133 31.52 20.11 12.40
N THR A 134 32.84 20.23 12.58
CA THR A 134 33.77 20.63 11.51
C THR A 134 33.82 19.62 10.36
N GLY A 135 33.73 18.31 10.65
CA GLY A 135 33.66 17.25 9.64
C GLY A 135 32.43 17.38 8.73
N VAL A 136 31.28 17.73 9.29
CA VAL A 136 30.06 18.02 8.52
C VAL A 136 30.24 19.25 7.63
N PHE A 137 30.85 20.34 8.11
CA PHE A 137 31.14 21.51 7.25
C PHE A 137 32.01 21.16 6.05
N VAL A 138 33.12 20.45 6.28
CA VAL A 138 34.02 20.01 5.20
C VAL A 138 33.27 19.10 4.22
N THR A 139 32.41 18.21 4.71
CA THR A 139 31.59 17.32 3.87
C THR A 139 30.55 18.11 3.06
N ILE A 140 29.90 19.14 3.63
CA ILE A 140 28.97 20.02 2.91
C ILE A 140 29.68 20.85 1.84
N ASP A 141 30.85 21.44 2.12
CA ASP A 141 31.57 22.23 1.13
C ASP A 141 32.15 21.36 -0.02
N ILE A 142 32.65 20.16 0.28
CA ILE A 142 33.01 19.15 -0.74
C ILE A 142 31.80 18.78 -1.59
N THR A 143 30.64 18.54 -0.95
CA THR A 143 29.38 18.22 -1.62
C THR A 143 28.98 19.38 -2.55
N ARG A 144 28.91 20.61 -2.03
CA ARG A 144 28.52 21.83 -2.77
C ARG A 144 29.43 22.13 -3.96
N ALA A 145 30.75 21.99 -3.81
CA ALA A 145 31.70 22.11 -4.91
C ALA A 145 31.46 21.02 -5.98
N SER A 146 31.15 19.80 -5.56
CA SER A 146 30.81 18.68 -6.47
C SER A 146 29.45 18.84 -7.16
N TYR A 147 28.49 19.55 -6.57
CA TYR A 147 27.24 19.92 -7.26
C TYR A 147 27.50 20.93 -8.37
N LYS A 148 28.20 22.03 -8.07
CA LYS A 148 28.49 23.10 -9.04
C LYS A 148 29.25 22.58 -10.26
N ALA A 149 30.26 21.73 -10.05
CA ALA A 149 31.04 21.12 -11.14
C ALA A 149 30.24 20.18 -12.06
N VAL A 150 29.06 19.71 -11.64
CA VAL A 150 28.15 18.88 -12.47
C VAL A 150 27.06 19.73 -13.12
N GLU A 151 26.61 20.81 -12.49
CA GLU A 151 25.70 21.79 -13.09
C GLU A 151 26.35 22.53 -14.28
N GLU A 152 27.67 22.65 -14.27
CA GLU A 152 28.48 23.19 -15.38
C GLU A 152 28.67 22.20 -16.56
N SER A 153 28.14 20.97 -16.48
CA SER A 153 28.28 19.92 -17.51
C SER A 153 27.03 19.80 -18.40
N LYS A 154 27.22 19.85 -19.73
CA LYS A 154 26.11 20.05 -20.69
C LYS A 154 25.18 18.85 -20.90
N THR A 155 25.61 17.61 -20.68
CA THR A 155 24.77 16.40 -20.86
C THR A 155 24.50 15.60 -19.58
N ALA A 156 24.24 16.30 -18.47
CA ALA A 156 23.97 15.68 -17.16
C ALA A 156 22.97 14.48 -17.21
N LEU A 157 21.93 14.56 -18.05
CA LEU A 157 20.85 13.56 -18.11
C LEU A 157 21.26 12.25 -18.83
N ASP A 158 22.11 12.31 -19.85
CA ASP A 158 22.61 11.10 -20.52
C ASP A 158 23.83 10.51 -19.80
N LEU A 159 24.66 11.34 -19.17
CA LEU A 159 25.69 10.88 -18.23
C LEU A 159 25.07 10.15 -17.03
N GLU A 160 23.90 10.57 -16.54
CA GLU A 160 23.18 9.88 -15.45
C GLU A 160 22.61 8.52 -15.89
N ARG A 161 22.09 8.40 -17.12
CA ARG A 161 21.68 7.10 -17.69
C ARG A 161 22.86 6.13 -17.82
N LEU A 162 23.99 6.64 -18.31
CA LEU A 162 25.24 5.89 -18.38
C LEU A 162 25.71 5.47 -16.98
N TYR A 163 25.60 6.38 -16.00
CA TYR A 163 25.94 6.16 -14.60
C TYR A 163 25.19 4.98 -14.00
N TYR A 164 23.86 4.95 -14.06
CA TYR A 164 23.08 3.82 -13.51
C TYR A 164 23.45 2.47 -14.14
N LYS A 165 23.76 2.42 -15.45
CA LYS A 165 24.19 1.19 -16.13
C LYS A 165 25.57 0.66 -15.70
N ILE A 166 26.45 1.55 -15.26
CA ILE A 166 27.80 1.20 -14.76
C ILE A 166 27.79 1.00 -13.23
N GLU A 167 26.94 1.71 -12.49
CA GLU A 167 26.66 1.46 -11.08
C GLU A 167 25.93 0.13 -10.86
N ALA A 168 25.18 -0.37 -11.83
CA ALA A 168 24.64 -1.74 -11.82
C ALA A 168 25.71 -2.82 -12.04
N ASP A 169 26.87 -2.49 -12.64
CA ASP A 169 27.86 -3.47 -13.07
C ASP A 169 28.83 -3.85 -11.95
N HIS A 170 28.72 -5.08 -11.46
CA HIS A 170 29.55 -5.61 -10.37
C HIS A 170 31.05 -5.67 -10.72
N VAL A 171 31.43 -5.82 -12.01
CA VAL A 171 32.83 -5.94 -12.43
C VAL A 171 33.57 -4.60 -12.32
N LEU A 172 32.83 -3.51 -12.48
CA LEU A 172 33.34 -2.13 -12.46
C LEU A 172 33.42 -1.53 -11.07
N LYS A 173 32.87 -2.18 -10.03
CA LYS A 173 32.99 -1.73 -8.64
C LYS A 173 34.33 -2.15 -8.03
N THR A 174 34.93 -1.25 -7.25
CA THR A 174 36.13 -1.54 -6.46
C THR A 174 35.77 -2.42 -5.24
N PRO A 175 36.18 -3.71 -5.17
CA PRO A 175 35.77 -4.60 -4.09
C PRO A 175 36.37 -4.21 -2.74
N GLY A 176 35.61 -4.37 -1.64
CA GLY A 176 36.08 -4.09 -0.28
C GLY A 176 36.34 -2.62 0.06
N ARG A 177 36.06 -1.68 -0.87
CA ARG A 177 36.23 -0.24 -0.67
C ARG A 177 35.26 0.30 0.39
N LYS A 178 35.76 1.13 1.31
CA LYS A 178 34.93 1.85 2.29
C LYS A 178 34.26 3.07 1.63
N LEU A 179 33.07 3.41 2.10
CA LEU A 179 32.38 4.64 1.69
C LEU A 179 33.26 5.87 1.94
N GLY A 180 33.32 6.75 0.95
CA GLY A 180 34.10 7.99 0.97
C GLY A 180 35.61 7.83 0.70
N GLN A 181 36.10 6.62 0.37
CA GLN A 181 37.53 6.38 0.12
C GLN A 181 37.79 5.90 -1.32
N GLY A 182 38.72 6.53 -2.04
CA GLY A 182 39.13 6.13 -3.39
C GLY A 182 38.07 6.36 -4.49
N ASP A 183 38.21 5.64 -5.59
CA ASP A 183 37.29 5.69 -6.74
C ASP A 183 36.21 4.59 -6.63
N PRO A 184 34.91 4.94 -6.65
CA PRO A 184 33.82 3.95 -6.65
C PRO A 184 33.83 3.03 -7.87
N ILE A 185 34.20 3.57 -9.04
CA ILE A 185 34.25 2.85 -10.32
C ILE A 185 35.71 2.63 -10.69
N ARG A 186 36.09 1.39 -11.02
CA ARG A 186 37.45 1.03 -11.40
C ARG A 186 37.87 1.73 -12.71
N GLN A 187 39.05 2.34 -12.72
CA GLN A 187 39.68 2.93 -13.92
C GLN A 187 40.86 2.10 -14.47
N ASP A 188 41.04 0.88 -13.96
CA ASP A 188 42.12 -0.01 -14.38
C ASP A 188 41.86 -0.62 -15.78
N GLN A 189 42.88 -1.29 -16.33
CA GLN A 189 42.80 -1.86 -17.67
C GLN A 189 41.71 -2.94 -17.80
N GLN A 190 41.40 -3.71 -16.75
CA GLN A 190 40.32 -4.71 -16.81
C GLN A 190 38.94 -4.03 -16.93
N ALA A 191 38.74 -2.92 -16.22
CA ALA A 191 37.51 -2.14 -16.31
C ALA A 191 37.32 -1.50 -17.70
N VAL A 192 38.40 -0.98 -18.29
CA VAL A 192 38.39 -0.45 -19.67
C VAL A 192 38.14 -1.57 -20.70
N GLU A 193 38.73 -2.75 -20.55
CA GLU A 193 38.49 -3.90 -21.44
C GLU A 193 37.07 -4.48 -21.27
N HIS A 194 36.51 -4.49 -20.06
CA HIS A 194 35.14 -4.92 -19.80
C HIS A 194 34.11 -4.00 -20.46
N LEU A 195 34.29 -2.68 -20.32
CA LEU A 195 33.45 -1.72 -21.05
C LEU A 195 33.68 -1.76 -22.56
N TRP A 196 34.90 -2.01 -23.02
CA TRP A 196 35.16 -2.19 -24.45
C TRP A 196 34.36 -3.37 -25.03
N ARG A 197 34.29 -4.50 -24.31
CA ARG A 197 33.44 -5.64 -24.70
C ARG A 197 31.97 -5.23 -24.77
N LYS A 198 31.46 -4.44 -23.81
CA LYS A 198 30.09 -3.90 -23.86
C LYS A 198 29.85 -2.96 -25.05
N VAL A 199 30.83 -2.15 -25.46
CA VAL A 199 30.71 -1.31 -26.68
C VAL A 199 30.57 -2.17 -27.95
N LEU A 200 31.08 -3.40 -27.96
CA LEU A 200 30.87 -4.35 -29.07
C LEU A 200 29.59 -5.19 -28.92
N SER A 201 29.24 -5.63 -27.71
CA SER A 201 28.18 -6.64 -27.49
C SER A 201 26.82 -6.10 -27.01
N ASP A 202 26.74 -4.84 -26.55
CA ASP A 202 25.51 -4.22 -26.04
C ASP A 202 25.18 -3.00 -26.90
N ASN A 203 24.26 -3.18 -27.85
CA ASN A 203 23.83 -2.13 -28.78
C ASN A 203 23.25 -0.89 -28.08
N GLU A 204 22.67 -1.04 -26.89
CA GLU A 204 22.11 0.08 -26.15
C GLU A 204 23.22 0.86 -25.45
N PHE A 205 24.20 0.16 -24.85
CA PHE A 205 25.41 0.79 -24.31
C PHE A 205 26.25 1.45 -25.41
N GLN A 206 26.41 0.79 -26.57
CA GLN A 206 27.09 1.33 -27.73
C GLN A 206 26.44 2.63 -28.22
N SER A 207 25.11 2.68 -28.29
CA SER A 207 24.35 3.88 -28.70
C SER A 207 24.59 5.07 -27.75
N VAL A 208 24.54 4.84 -26.44
CA VAL A 208 24.77 5.90 -25.43
C VAL A 208 26.25 6.31 -25.38
N PHE A 209 27.19 5.36 -25.51
CA PHE A 209 28.62 5.69 -25.60
C PHE A 209 28.98 6.44 -26.88
N LYS A 210 28.33 6.11 -28.02
CA LYS A 210 28.44 6.87 -29.26
C LYS A 210 27.99 8.32 -29.06
N ALA A 211 26.85 8.55 -28.42
CA ALA A 211 26.37 9.89 -28.12
C ALA A 211 27.36 10.69 -27.26
N TYR A 212 27.98 10.08 -26.25
CA TYR A 212 29.07 10.72 -25.48
C TYR A 212 30.27 11.12 -26.35
N VAL A 213 30.75 10.21 -27.22
CA VAL A 213 31.89 10.47 -28.11
C VAL A 213 31.58 11.56 -29.15
N THR A 214 30.38 11.57 -29.73
CA THR A 214 30.00 12.55 -30.77
C THR A 214 29.61 13.92 -30.21
N THR A 215 28.94 13.95 -29.05
CA THR A 215 28.33 15.18 -28.52
C THR A 215 29.24 15.90 -27.53
N GLU A 216 29.80 15.19 -26.53
CA GLU A 216 30.59 15.83 -25.47
C GLU A 216 32.08 15.92 -25.81
N LEU A 217 32.64 14.89 -26.46
CA LEU A 217 34.04 14.94 -26.93
C LEU A 217 34.19 15.62 -28.31
N GLY A 218 33.07 15.87 -29.00
CA GLY A 218 33.05 16.41 -30.36
C GLY A 218 33.79 15.55 -31.39
N GLN A 219 33.96 14.25 -31.13
CA GLN A 219 34.76 13.34 -31.94
C GLN A 219 33.91 12.56 -32.94
N THR A 220 34.49 12.22 -34.10
CA THR A 220 33.86 11.30 -35.04
C THR A 220 33.76 9.90 -34.45
N TRP A 221 32.57 9.30 -34.58
CA TRP A 221 32.36 7.86 -34.38
C TRP A 221 32.72 7.10 -35.67
N PRO A 222 33.41 5.96 -35.59
CA PRO A 222 33.71 5.17 -36.77
C PRO A 222 32.44 4.49 -37.29
N GLU A 223 31.95 4.96 -38.42
CA GLU A 223 30.90 4.29 -39.20
C GLU A 223 31.46 3.77 -40.53
N PRO A 224 31.02 2.59 -41.01
CA PRO A 224 31.25 2.19 -42.39
C PRO A 224 30.64 3.21 -43.35
N THR A 225 31.39 3.57 -44.39
CA THR A 225 30.94 4.45 -45.47
C THR A 225 29.81 3.83 -46.28
N ILE A 226 29.11 4.64 -47.08
CA ILE A 226 28.02 4.18 -47.95
C ILE A 226 28.50 3.07 -48.92
N TRP A 227 29.72 3.18 -49.43
CA TRP A 227 30.31 2.19 -50.34
C TRP A 227 30.70 0.88 -49.63
N GLU A 228 31.23 0.95 -48.41
CA GLU A 228 31.50 -0.25 -47.61
C GLU A 228 30.18 -0.98 -47.29
N LYS A 229 29.14 -0.25 -46.85
CA LYS A 229 27.80 -0.79 -46.51
C LYS A 229 27.08 -1.54 -47.65
N ILE A 230 27.57 -1.46 -48.89
CA ILE A 230 27.02 -2.15 -50.08
C ILE A 230 27.76 -3.48 -50.39
N THR A 231 28.97 -3.68 -49.88
CA THR A 231 29.85 -4.80 -50.31
C THR A 231 30.01 -5.93 -49.30
N ILE A 232 29.77 -5.67 -48.00
CA ILE A 232 29.74 -6.68 -46.93
C ILE A 232 28.54 -6.36 -46.01
N SER A 233 27.97 -7.36 -45.33
CA SER A 233 26.88 -7.14 -44.37
C SER A 233 27.25 -6.14 -43.27
N SER A 234 26.33 -5.21 -42.98
CA SER A 234 26.60 -3.99 -42.21
C SER A 234 27.09 -4.18 -40.78
N GLU A 235 26.67 -5.25 -40.10
CA GLU A 235 27.03 -5.52 -38.70
C GLU A 235 28.53 -5.85 -38.58
N PHE A 236 29.03 -6.83 -39.35
CA PHE A 236 30.46 -7.18 -39.39
C PHE A 236 31.35 -5.99 -39.79
N LEU A 237 30.90 -5.13 -40.70
CA LEU A 237 31.63 -3.90 -41.05
C LEU A 237 31.67 -2.90 -39.89
N SER A 238 30.57 -2.73 -39.15
CA SER A 238 30.56 -1.82 -37.99
C SER A 238 31.46 -2.34 -36.86
N GLU A 239 31.47 -3.64 -36.59
CA GLU A 239 32.38 -4.25 -35.61
C GLU A 239 33.85 -4.11 -36.07
N ALA A 240 34.16 -4.36 -37.34
CA ALA A 240 35.50 -4.20 -37.90
C ALA A 240 36.01 -2.74 -37.77
N LYS A 241 35.16 -1.74 -38.05
CA LYS A 241 35.50 -0.32 -37.88
C LYS A 241 35.68 0.09 -36.42
N LEU A 242 34.94 -0.51 -35.49
CA LEU A 242 35.15 -0.33 -34.05
C LEU A 242 36.49 -0.97 -33.60
N LEU A 243 36.85 -2.14 -34.15
CA LEU A 243 38.12 -2.80 -33.87
C LEU A 243 39.33 -2.03 -34.45
N GLU A 244 39.20 -1.44 -35.64
CA GLU A 244 40.21 -0.55 -36.26
C GLU A 244 40.54 0.65 -35.34
N GLU A 245 39.50 1.25 -34.74
CA GLU A 245 39.59 2.42 -33.84
C GLU A 245 39.67 2.06 -32.34
N GLN A 246 39.84 0.78 -32.02
CA GLN A 246 39.79 0.25 -30.65
C GLN A 246 40.68 1.04 -29.66
N LYS A 247 41.90 1.40 -30.08
CA LYS A 247 42.87 2.10 -29.21
C LYS A 247 42.40 3.51 -28.84
N ARG A 248 41.75 4.24 -29.77
CA ARG A 248 41.18 5.57 -29.51
C ARG A 248 39.95 5.45 -28.62
N LEU A 249 39.03 4.55 -28.96
CA LEU A 249 37.78 4.38 -28.23
C LEU A 249 37.99 3.88 -26.80
N LYS A 250 38.97 2.99 -26.54
CA LYS A 250 39.39 2.63 -25.17
C LYS A 250 39.94 3.81 -24.37
N GLY A 251 40.60 4.78 -25.03
CA GLY A 251 40.98 6.06 -24.43
C GLY A 251 39.75 6.86 -23.98
N HIS A 252 38.73 6.96 -24.83
CA HIS A 252 37.47 7.62 -24.52
C HIS A 252 36.68 6.89 -23.41
N ILE A 253 36.70 5.56 -23.36
CA ILE A 253 36.14 4.77 -22.24
C ILE A 253 36.83 5.12 -20.92
N LYS A 254 38.17 5.28 -20.91
CA LYS A 254 38.90 5.69 -19.70
C LYS A 254 38.55 7.12 -19.29
N GLY A 255 38.40 8.04 -20.24
CA GLY A 255 37.90 9.40 -19.99
C GLY A 255 36.50 9.38 -19.35
N LEU A 256 35.59 8.59 -19.93
CA LEU A 256 34.24 8.40 -19.40
C LEU A 256 34.24 7.83 -17.98
N LEU A 257 35.01 6.78 -17.70
CA LEU A 257 35.17 6.21 -16.35
C LEU A 257 35.67 7.24 -15.33
N SER A 258 36.52 8.20 -15.75
CA SER A 258 36.97 9.31 -14.90
C SER A 258 35.84 10.31 -14.61
N GLU A 259 35.07 10.73 -15.61
CA GLU A 259 33.92 11.63 -15.42
C GLU A 259 32.83 10.99 -14.55
N MET A 260 32.53 9.72 -14.79
CA MET A 260 31.55 8.96 -14.01
C MET A 260 31.99 8.75 -12.56
N ASN A 261 33.29 8.69 -12.28
CA ASN A 261 33.79 8.70 -10.90
C ASN A 261 33.55 10.02 -10.17
N LYS A 262 33.46 11.17 -10.87
CA LYS A 262 33.04 12.43 -10.26
C LYS A 262 31.57 12.36 -9.84
N THR A 263 30.70 11.86 -10.71
CA THR A 263 29.28 11.61 -10.42
C THR A 263 29.09 10.59 -9.29
N ALA A 264 29.91 9.53 -9.25
CA ALA A 264 29.90 8.53 -8.19
C ALA A 264 30.24 9.16 -6.82
N LYS A 265 31.36 9.90 -6.77
CA LYS A 265 31.82 10.61 -5.56
C LYS A 265 30.82 11.66 -5.09
N LYS A 266 30.10 12.33 -6.01
CA LYS A 266 29.01 13.26 -5.68
C LYS A 266 27.88 12.57 -4.91
N ARG A 267 27.38 11.43 -5.39
CA ARG A 267 26.34 10.65 -4.70
C ARG A 267 26.86 10.09 -3.37
N GLU A 268 28.06 9.54 -3.37
CA GLU A 268 28.71 9.02 -2.16
C GLU A 268 28.91 10.10 -1.08
N ALA A 269 29.34 11.31 -1.46
CA ALA A 269 29.47 12.43 -0.53
C ALA A 269 28.12 12.84 0.06
N ALA A 270 27.04 12.82 -0.72
CA ALA A 270 25.69 13.07 -0.23
C ALA A 270 25.21 11.98 0.75
N THR A 271 25.51 10.70 0.50
CA THR A 271 25.20 9.59 1.43
C THR A 271 26.02 9.68 2.72
N VAL A 272 27.32 10.01 2.64
CA VAL A 272 28.18 10.23 3.82
C VAL A 272 27.70 11.44 4.63
N LEU A 273 27.27 12.50 3.96
CA LEU A 273 26.64 13.66 4.61
C LEU A 273 25.34 13.24 5.32
N ALA A 274 24.41 12.56 4.62
CA ALA A 274 23.16 12.11 5.21
C ALA A 274 23.38 11.19 6.43
N GLN A 275 24.39 10.32 6.40
CA GLN A 275 24.79 9.52 7.56
C GLN A 275 25.24 10.40 8.74
N GLN A 276 26.18 11.33 8.52
CA GLN A 276 26.68 12.22 9.59
C GLN A 276 25.56 13.11 10.18
N LEU A 277 24.65 13.61 9.33
CA LEU A 277 23.49 14.38 9.76
C LEU A 277 22.50 13.52 10.56
N ARG A 278 22.30 12.24 10.19
CA ARG A 278 21.50 11.28 10.98
C ARG A 278 22.15 10.94 12.32
N GLU A 279 23.48 10.79 12.40
CA GLU A 279 24.20 10.60 13.67
C GLU A 279 23.99 11.80 14.61
N ILE A 280 24.09 13.03 14.11
CA ILE A 280 23.79 14.26 14.86
C ILE A 280 22.31 14.31 15.32
N SER A 281 21.38 13.97 14.42
CA SER A 281 19.94 13.96 14.75
C SER A 281 19.59 12.91 15.81
N ALA A 282 20.20 11.71 15.77
CA ALA A 282 19.98 10.65 16.74
C ALA A 282 20.48 11.00 18.14
N MET A 283 21.57 11.78 18.24
CA MET A 283 22.04 12.31 19.53
C MET A 283 21.05 13.35 20.09
N GLY A 284 20.54 14.26 19.25
CA GLY A 284 19.54 15.26 19.64
C GLY A 284 18.18 14.69 20.07
N ALA A 285 17.79 13.52 19.56
CA ALA A 285 16.49 12.90 19.84
C ALA A 285 16.27 12.49 21.31
N ASN A 286 17.34 12.36 22.11
CA ASN A 286 17.27 11.97 23.53
C ASN A 286 17.03 13.15 24.49
N PHE A 287 16.84 14.37 23.98
CA PHE A 287 16.83 15.60 24.78
C PHE A 287 15.60 16.45 24.46
N SER A 288 14.77 16.75 25.48
CA SER A 288 13.59 17.61 25.33
C SER A 288 13.90 19.04 25.80
N PRO A 289 13.91 20.04 24.90
CA PRO A 289 14.19 21.44 25.28
C PRO A 289 13.24 21.98 26.35
N LEU A 290 11.96 21.58 26.30
CA LEU A 290 10.94 21.99 27.26
C LEU A 290 11.15 21.37 28.64
N GLU A 291 11.63 20.12 28.72
CA GLU A 291 11.98 19.49 30.00
C GLU A 291 13.26 20.08 30.59
N PHE A 292 14.28 20.35 29.77
CA PHE A 292 15.50 21.00 30.22
C PHE A 292 15.25 22.42 30.72
N GLN A 293 14.40 23.20 30.04
CA GLN A 293 14.02 24.55 30.50
C GLN A 293 13.28 24.51 31.85
N ARG A 294 12.40 23.51 32.06
CA ARG A 294 11.72 23.29 33.36
C ARG A 294 12.71 22.84 34.44
N ALA A 295 13.64 21.95 34.12
CA ALA A 295 14.70 21.51 35.03
C ALA A 295 15.59 22.67 35.47
N LEU A 296 15.99 23.54 34.52
CA LEU A 296 16.78 24.74 34.77
C LEU A 296 16.05 25.72 35.70
N GLY A 297 14.77 26.02 35.42
CA GLY A 297 13.96 26.90 36.27
C GLY A 297 13.77 26.36 37.69
N ALA A 298 13.60 25.04 37.84
CA ALA A 298 13.53 24.40 39.15
C ALA A 298 14.88 24.41 39.88
N TYR A 299 15.99 24.18 39.17
CA TYR A 299 17.36 24.26 39.72
C TYR A 299 17.71 25.67 40.20
N GLN A 300 17.33 26.71 39.44
CA GLN A 300 17.44 28.11 39.85
C GLN A 300 16.59 28.43 41.08
N ASN A 301 15.35 27.93 41.14
CA ASN A 301 14.49 28.08 42.30
C ASN A 301 15.08 27.38 43.54
N ALA A 302 15.67 26.20 43.37
CA ALA A 302 16.37 25.47 44.43
C ALA A 302 17.60 26.25 44.93
N LEU A 303 18.45 26.78 44.04
CA LEU A 303 19.58 27.65 44.41
C LEU A 303 19.12 28.90 45.16
N LYS A 304 18.06 29.57 44.69
CA LYS A 304 17.53 30.79 45.30
C LYS A 304 16.98 30.54 46.72
N ILE A 305 16.34 29.41 46.93
CA ILE A 305 15.70 29.06 48.21
C ILE A 305 16.68 28.43 49.20
N LEU A 306 17.74 27.75 48.74
CA LEU A 306 18.71 27.04 49.58
C LEU A 306 19.24 27.85 50.79
N PRO A 307 19.68 29.13 50.67
CA PRO A 307 20.15 29.90 51.83
C PRO A 307 19.08 30.13 52.90
N ASP A 308 17.81 30.28 52.50
CA ASP A 308 16.69 30.38 53.44
C ASP A 308 16.41 29.02 54.13
N VAL A 309 16.60 27.88 53.42
CA VAL A 309 16.50 26.54 54.05
C VAL A 309 17.60 26.32 55.07
N GLU A 310 18.85 26.68 54.75
CA GLU A 310 19.98 26.53 55.67
C GLU A 310 19.81 27.40 56.91
N LYS A 311 19.43 28.66 56.72
CA LYS A 311 19.09 29.59 57.81
C LYS A 311 17.90 29.10 58.65
N TYR A 312 16.89 28.53 58.00
CA TYR A 312 15.75 27.91 58.67
C TYR A 312 16.19 26.75 59.57
N LEU A 313 16.92 25.77 59.01
CA LEU A 313 17.40 24.58 59.72
C LEU A 313 18.34 24.95 60.88
N ALA A 314 19.23 25.92 60.70
CA ALA A 314 20.10 26.44 61.76
C ALA A 314 19.29 27.07 62.93
N SER A 315 18.14 27.68 62.64
CA SER A 315 17.23 28.26 63.67
C SER A 315 16.25 27.24 64.28
N PHE A 316 16.09 26.08 63.65
CA PHE A 316 14.95 25.19 63.89
C PHE A 316 14.93 24.58 65.31
N SER A 317 16.09 24.21 65.85
CA SER A 317 16.19 23.66 67.21
C SER A 317 15.71 24.66 68.28
N ALA A 318 16.01 25.95 68.10
CA ALA A 318 15.53 27.01 68.98
C ALA A 318 14.01 27.22 68.85
N LYS A 319 13.43 27.09 67.64
CA LYS A 319 11.97 27.12 67.47
C LYS A 319 11.27 25.96 68.19
N VAL A 320 11.80 24.75 68.09
CA VAL A 320 11.25 23.58 68.82
C VAL A 320 11.35 23.78 70.33
N ALA A 321 12.44 24.40 70.81
CA ALA A 321 12.59 24.74 72.23
C ALA A 321 11.57 25.81 72.70
N ASP A 322 11.31 26.87 71.92
CA ASP A 322 10.25 27.86 72.22
C ASP A 322 8.88 27.17 72.36
N LEU A 323 8.48 26.42 71.33
CA LEU A 323 7.19 25.74 71.26
C LEU A 323 6.99 24.74 72.42
N ASN A 324 8.04 24.00 72.82
CA ASN A 324 8.03 23.17 74.03
C ASN A 324 7.91 24.00 75.31
N SER A 325 8.74 25.05 75.47
CA SER A 325 8.75 25.87 76.70
C SER A 325 7.44 26.61 76.97
N ARG A 326 6.67 26.85 75.90
CA ARG A 326 5.34 27.45 75.95
C ARG A 326 4.25 26.41 76.23
N TYR A 327 4.36 25.18 75.75
CA TYR A 327 3.36 24.11 75.97
C TYR A 327 3.05 23.84 77.46
N ASP A 328 4.07 23.85 78.32
CA ASP A 328 3.89 23.61 79.77
C ASP A 328 3.16 24.76 80.49
N LYS A 329 3.19 25.97 79.92
CA LYS A 329 2.65 27.20 80.54
C LYS A 329 1.38 27.71 79.86
N ALA A 330 1.12 27.28 78.63
CA ALA A 330 0.05 27.78 77.78
C ALA A 330 -1.34 27.45 78.33
N ASN A 331 -2.20 28.46 78.33
CA ASN A 331 -3.63 28.29 78.49
C ASN A 331 -4.26 27.67 77.22
N SER A 332 -5.54 27.34 77.28
CA SER A 332 -6.18 26.52 76.24
C SER A 332 -6.23 27.15 74.84
N SER A 333 -6.28 28.48 74.69
CA SER A 333 -6.17 29.11 73.36
C SER A 333 -4.72 29.18 72.88
N GLU A 334 -3.77 29.45 73.77
CA GLU A 334 -2.34 29.44 73.46
C GLU A 334 -1.87 28.07 72.97
N LEU A 335 -2.40 26.97 73.52
CA LEU A 335 -2.14 25.61 73.03
C LEU A 335 -2.64 25.39 71.59
N MET A 336 -3.78 25.99 71.24
CA MET A 336 -4.30 25.96 69.86
C MET A 336 -3.42 26.78 68.92
N ASP A 337 -2.89 27.93 69.36
CA ASP A 337 -1.98 28.76 68.56
C ASP A 337 -0.57 28.14 68.42
N ILE A 338 -0.05 27.48 69.45
CA ILE A 338 1.16 26.64 69.36
C ILE A 338 0.94 25.52 68.33
N LYS A 339 -0.23 24.86 68.36
CA LYS A 339 -0.57 23.79 67.41
C LYS A 339 -0.73 24.30 65.96
N LYS A 340 -1.33 25.49 65.77
CA LYS A 340 -1.34 26.18 64.46
C LYS A 340 0.08 26.51 63.99
N GLY A 341 0.94 26.99 64.89
CA GLY A 341 2.35 27.28 64.61
C GLY A 341 3.11 26.05 64.12
N ILE A 342 2.99 24.91 64.81
CA ILE A 342 3.63 23.64 64.40
C ILE A 342 3.15 23.20 63.00
N VAL A 343 1.86 23.35 62.68
CA VAL A 343 1.34 23.04 61.34
C VAL A 343 1.86 24.01 60.27
N ALA A 344 2.07 25.29 60.60
CA ALA A 344 2.69 26.25 59.68
C ALA A 344 4.16 25.91 59.40
N GLU A 345 4.92 25.56 60.44
CA GLU A 345 6.31 25.09 60.32
C GLU A 345 6.40 23.77 59.53
N GLN A 346 5.49 22.80 59.76
CA GLN A 346 5.41 21.56 58.96
C GLN A 346 5.12 21.83 57.47
N LYS A 347 4.26 22.81 57.15
CA LYS A 347 4.01 23.24 55.76
C LYS A 347 5.25 23.89 55.14
N LEU A 348 5.97 24.72 55.90
CA LEU A 348 7.18 25.39 55.43
C LEU A 348 8.30 24.38 55.14
N ILE A 349 8.47 23.35 55.98
CA ILE A 349 9.38 22.22 55.72
C ILE A 349 9.02 21.49 54.41
N ARG A 350 7.74 21.21 54.15
CA ARG A 350 7.29 20.60 52.89
C ARG A 350 7.60 21.47 51.67
N TYR A 351 7.37 22.78 51.76
CA TYR A 351 7.72 23.75 50.71
C TYR A 351 9.23 23.76 50.41
N TYR A 352 10.08 23.78 51.44
CA TYR A 352 11.53 23.69 51.26
C TYR A 352 11.97 22.34 50.69
N ALA A 353 11.39 21.22 51.15
CA ALA A 353 11.65 19.90 50.58
C ALA A 353 11.26 19.84 49.09
N GLU A 354 10.16 20.48 48.69
CA GLU A 354 9.73 20.60 47.30
C GLU A 354 10.72 21.40 46.45
N ALA A 355 11.18 22.55 46.94
CA ALA A 355 12.22 23.34 46.28
C ALA A 355 13.51 22.55 46.06
N MET A 356 13.95 21.75 47.04
CA MET A 356 15.15 20.91 46.92
C MET A 356 15.01 19.75 45.89
N ARG A 357 13.82 19.49 45.33
CA ARG A 357 13.65 18.57 44.19
C ARG A 357 14.15 19.14 42.86
N GLY A 358 14.45 20.43 42.80
CA GLY A 358 15.10 21.07 41.65
C GLY A 358 16.59 20.71 41.47
N PHE A 359 17.24 20.20 42.53
CA PHE A 359 18.60 19.65 42.44
C PHE A 359 18.57 18.17 42.00
N PRO A 360 19.61 17.68 41.28
CA PRO A 360 19.76 16.27 40.94
C PRO A 360 20.10 15.39 42.16
N THR A 361 20.02 14.07 42.00
CA THR A 361 20.59 13.10 42.95
C THR A 361 22.13 13.08 42.92
N VAL A 362 22.72 13.36 41.75
CA VAL A 362 24.16 13.26 41.49
C VAL A 362 24.71 14.51 40.80
N GLY A 363 25.88 14.98 41.24
CA GLY A 363 26.49 16.25 40.82
C GLY A 363 27.21 16.93 41.98
N ARG A 364 27.61 18.19 41.79
CA ARG A 364 28.09 19.06 42.89
C ARG A 364 26.99 19.28 43.92
N MET A 365 25.75 19.47 43.47
CA MET A 365 24.60 19.73 44.34
C MET A 365 23.90 18.46 44.87
N GLY A 366 24.18 17.27 44.31
CA GLY A 366 23.51 16.03 44.72
C GLY A 366 23.77 15.63 46.19
N GLY A 367 25.02 15.80 46.65
CA GLY A 367 25.38 15.61 48.06
C GLY A 367 24.68 16.63 48.97
N LYS A 368 24.68 17.91 48.57
CA LYS A 368 24.05 19.00 49.34
C LYS A 368 22.53 18.85 49.45
N ARG A 369 21.87 18.45 48.36
CA ARG A 369 20.45 18.08 48.33
C ARG A 369 20.14 16.98 49.34
N THR A 370 20.94 15.91 49.33
CA THR A 370 20.74 14.75 50.22
C THR A 370 20.92 15.13 51.69
N GLN A 371 21.90 15.98 52.00
CA GLN A 371 22.05 16.57 53.34
C GLN A 371 20.79 17.34 53.76
N VAL A 372 20.37 18.33 52.97
CA VAL A 372 19.26 19.23 53.33
C VAL A 372 17.92 18.49 53.42
N LEU A 373 17.66 17.51 52.56
CA LEU A 373 16.45 16.68 52.66
C LEU A 373 16.46 15.80 53.94
N ASN A 374 17.60 15.25 54.35
CA ASN A 374 17.71 14.52 55.61
C ASN A 374 17.49 15.43 56.83
N GLU A 375 18.06 16.64 56.82
CA GLU A 375 17.88 17.63 57.88
C GLU A 375 16.40 18.10 57.98
N LEU A 376 15.75 18.37 56.84
CA LEU A 376 14.31 18.67 56.77
C LEU A 376 13.44 17.50 57.26
N LYS A 377 13.79 16.25 56.93
CA LYS A 377 13.09 15.04 57.42
C LYS A 377 13.23 14.88 58.93
N GLY A 378 14.43 15.15 59.47
CA GLY A 378 14.69 15.21 60.91
C GLY A 378 13.86 16.31 61.61
N ALA A 379 13.84 17.51 61.04
CA ALA A 379 13.05 18.63 61.55
C ALA A 379 11.54 18.31 61.55
N TYR A 380 11.01 17.75 60.46
CA TYR A 380 9.61 17.33 60.40
C TYR A 380 9.28 16.29 61.47
N SER A 381 10.16 15.31 61.69
CA SER A 381 9.98 14.28 62.74
C SER A 381 9.90 14.89 64.14
N GLN A 382 10.71 15.92 64.44
CA GLN A 382 10.65 16.65 65.70
C GLN A 382 9.33 17.42 65.86
N LEU A 383 8.89 18.14 64.82
CA LEU A 383 7.57 18.80 64.84
C LEU A 383 6.42 17.79 65.00
N ASN A 384 6.49 16.64 64.35
CA ASN A 384 5.43 15.64 64.39
C ASN A 384 5.32 14.98 65.77
N LYS A 385 6.46 14.75 66.45
CA LYS A 385 6.49 14.32 67.85
C LYS A 385 5.81 15.35 68.77
N LEU A 386 6.14 16.64 68.60
CA LEU A 386 5.56 17.74 69.37
C LEU A 386 4.05 17.95 69.08
N TYR A 387 3.64 17.81 67.81
CA TYR A 387 2.23 17.84 67.39
C TYR A 387 1.41 16.70 68.03
N ASN A 388 2.01 15.52 68.15
CA ASN A 388 1.39 14.34 68.75
C ASN A 388 1.36 14.39 70.29
N SER A 389 2.33 15.03 70.95
CA SER A 389 2.25 15.32 72.39
C SER A 389 1.25 16.43 72.71
N LEU A 390 1.02 17.37 71.78
CA LEU A 390 -0.17 18.23 71.70
C LEU A 390 -1.42 17.44 71.28
N GLY A 391 -1.61 16.24 71.83
CA GLY A 391 -2.73 15.36 71.54
C GLY A 391 -4.06 16.06 71.82
N ASN A 392 -5.04 15.86 70.93
CA ASN A 392 -6.33 16.58 71.04
C ASN A 392 -6.97 16.38 72.42
N ALA A 393 -6.93 15.16 72.96
CA ALA A 393 -7.42 14.84 74.29
C ALA A 393 -6.79 15.68 75.44
N GLU A 394 -5.55 16.16 75.32
CA GLU A 394 -4.93 17.03 76.33
C GLU A 394 -5.39 18.49 76.19
N ILE A 395 -5.57 18.97 74.96
CA ILE A 395 -6.16 20.28 74.68
C ILE A 395 -7.63 20.28 75.12
N ASP A 396 -8.39 19.27 74.72
CA ASP A 396 -9.81 19.08 75.06
C ASP A 396 -9.98 18.86 76.59
N ARG A 397 -9.04 18.18 77.27
CA ARG A 397 -8.98 18.10 78.75
C ARG A 397 -8.71 19.45 79.40
N ARG A 398 -7.70 20.20 78.95
CA ARG A 398 -7.38 21.53 79.51
C ARG A 398 -8.50 22.54 79.25
N LEU A 399 -9.14 22.50 78.08
CA LEU A 399 -10.37 23.25 77.78
C LEU A 399 -11.48 22.87 78.77
N ALA A 400 -11.76 21.58 78.97
CA ALA A 400 -12.77 21.12 79.91
C ALA A 400 -12.46 21.47 81.38
N GLU A 401 -11.19 21.42 81.80
CA GLU A 401 -10.77 21.84 83.14
C GLU A 401 -10.83 23.36 83.32
N GLN A 402 -10.44 24.14 82.32
CA GLN A 402 -10.55 25.60 82.34
C GLN A 402 -12.01 26.03 82.35
N SER A 403 -12.88 25.45 81.50
CA SER A 403 -14.32 25.68 81.54
C SER A 403 -14.98 25.22 82.85
N LYS A 404 -14.53 24.11 83.47
CA LYS A 404 -14.99 23.71 84.81
C LYS A 404 -14.56 24.67 85.91
N ARG A 405 -13.31 25.18 85.88
CA ARG A 405 -12.85 26.22 86.81
C ARG A 405 -13.67 27.50 86.66
N ILE A 406 -13.84 27.97 85.43
CA ILE A 406 -14.63 29.15 85.08
C ILE A 406 -16.10 28.99 85.54
N ALA A 407 -16.74 27.84 85.26
CA ALA A 407 -18.10 27.58 85.73
C ALA A 407 -18.19 27.52 87.27
N ALA A 408 -17.19 26.94 87.95
CA ALA A 408 -17.11 26.90 89.41
C ALA A 408 -16.75 28.26 90.04
N GLU A 409 -16.19 29.21 89.27
CA GLU A 409 -16.03 30.60 89.67
C GLU A 409 -17.35 31.37 89.53
N VAL A 410 -18.10 31.19 88.43
CA VAL A 410 -19.44 31.79 88.31
C VAL A 410 -20.39 31.29 89.39
N ALA A 411 -20.38 29.99 89.69
CA ALA A 411 -21.19 29.41 90.76
C ALA A 411 -20.87 29.95 92.17
N LYS A 412 -19.73 30.66 92.34
CA LYS A 412 -19.36 31.36 93.60
C LYS A 412 -19.68 32.86 93.58
N LEU A 413 -20.20 33.41 92.47
CA LEU A 413 -20.63 34.81 92.39
C LEU A 413 -22.04 35.04 92.96
N ASP A 414 -22.80 33.98 93.24
CA ASP A 414 -23.98 34.06 94.09
C ASP A 414 -23.56 34.32 95.54
N THR A 415 -23.69 35.56 95.96
CA THR A 415 -24.42 35.89 97.19
C THR A 415 -25.09 37.26 97.01
N ARG A 416 -26.29 37.41 97.60
CA ARG A 416 -27.10 38.65 97.66
C ARG A 416 -27.78 39.06 96.34
N GLY A 417 -28.52 38.12 95.74
CA GLY A 417 -29.92 38.39 95.33
C GLY A 417 -30.22 38.73 93.87
N ILE A 418 -29.26 38.62 92.95
CA ILE A 418 -29.48 38.75 91.50
C ILE A 418 -28.61 37.71 90.78
N ASP A 419 -29.22 36.60 90.40
CA ASP A 419 -28.46 35.42 89.97
C ASP A 419 -28.25 35.42 88.45
N PHE A 420 -27.02 35.71 88.03
CA PHE A 420 -26.60 35.56 86.64
C PHE A 420 -26.36 34.08 86.34
N GLU A 421 -27.34 33.47 85.67
CA GLU A 421 -27.37 32.03 85.42
C GLU A 421 -26.57 31.72 84.15
N PHE A 422 -25.32 31.32 84.31
CA PHE A 422 -24.47 30.91 83.19
C PHE A 422 -24.79 29.48 82.74
N LYS A 423 -25.09 29.33 81.44
CA LYS A 423 -25.31 28.03 80.80
C LYS A 423 -24.22 27.77 79.76
N ARG A 424 -23.54 26.62 79.88
CA ARG A 424 -22.55 26.15 78.89
C ARG A 424 -23.24 25.33 77.81
N TYR A 425 -22.87 25.56 76.55
CA TYR A 425 -23.38 24.86 75.38
C TYR A 425 -22.22 24.19 74.63
N GLU A 426 -21.78 23.04 75.14
CA GLU A 426 -20.60 22.32 74.65
C GLU A 426 -20.80 21.78 73.22
N CYS A 427 -19.74 21.83 72.40
CA CYS A 427 -19.76 21.20 71.06
C CYS A 427 -19.74 19.67 71.16
N LYS A 428 -20.92 19.05 71.12
CA LYS A 428 -21.07 17.58 71.24
C LYS A 428 -20.53 16.85 70.01
N LYS A 429 -20.68 17.46 68.84
CA LYS A 429 -20.26 16.94 67.53
C LYS A 429 -18.73 16.92 67.39
N THR A 430 -18.09 15.99 68.09
CA THR A 430 -16.64 15.73 68.03
C THR A 430 -16.27 14.97 66.75
N PHE A 431 -14.98 14.95 66.41
CA PHE A 431 -14.48 14.17 65.27
C PHE A 431 -14.87 12.69 65.36
N ASP A 432 -14.77 12.05 66.53
CA ASP A 432 -15.04 10.61 66.66
C ASP A 432 -16.55 10.28 66.65
N GLU A 433 -17.46 11.19 67.04
CA GLU A 433 -18.89 11.04 66.72
C GLU A 433 -19.10 11.03 65.20
N MET A 434 -18.59 12.08 64.52
CA MET A 434 -18.84 12.32 63.09
C MET A 434 -18.13 11.30 62.19
N LYS A 435 -17.02 10.73 62.64
CA LYS A 435 -16.22 9.69 61.95
C LYS A 435 -17.09 8.54 61.44
N SER A 436 -18.09 8.14 62.21
CA SER A 436 -19.06 7.10 61.83
C SER A 436 -19.74 7.35 60.47
N GLN A 437 -19.94 8.60 60.07
CA GLN A 437 -20.67 8.97 58.85
C GLN A 437 -19.83 8.90 57.57
N PHE A 438 -18.51 9.12 57.67
CA PHE A 438 -17.64 9.28 56.49
C PHE A 438 -16.43 8.34 56.45
N TYR A 439 -16.04 7.73 57.57
CA TYR A 439 -14.82 6.93 57.65
C TYR A 439 -14.85 5.73 56.69
N GLU A 440 -15.95 4.99 56.63
CA GLU A 440 -16.06 3.80 55.78
C GLU A 440 -16.13 4.16 54.28
N PRO A 441 -16.95 5.12 53.83
CA PRO A 441 -16.89 5.68 52.48
C PRO A 441 -15.50 6.16 52.05
N VAL A 442 -14.82 6.97 52.87
CA VAL A 442 -13.50 7.53 52.55
C VAL A 442 -12.41 6.47 52.51
N MET A 443 -12.40 5.52 53.46
CA MET A 443 -11.41 4.44 53.49
C MET A 443 -11.58 3.42 52.35
N LYS A 444 -12.80 3.27 51.80
CA LYS A 444 -13.08 2.44 50.61
C LYS A 444 -13.02 3.21 49.29
N GLY A 445 -12.94 4.54 49.32
CA GLY A 445 -13.05 5.41 48.15
C GLY A 445 -14.37 5.23 47.38
N THR A 446 -15.50 5.15 48.09
CA THR A 446 -16.82 5.07 47.42
C THR A 446 -17.17 6.40 46.74
N LYS A 447 -18.10 6.38 45.77
CA LYS A 447 -18.50 7.59 45.03
C LYS A 447 -19.17 8.65 45.91
N ASP A 448 -19.75 8.25 47.04
CA ASP A 448 -20.36 9.14 48.03
C ASP A 448 -19.37 9.69 49.08
N ALA A 449 -18.10 9.27 49.08
CA ALA A 449 -17.14 9.66 50.12
C ALA A 449 -17.02 11.18 50.34
N GLU A 450 -17.02 11.96 49.25
CA GLU A 450 -17.02 13.42 49.31
C GLU A 450 -18.35 13.99 49.82
N GLN A 451 -19.48 13.40 49.43
CA GLN A 451 -20.81 13.78 49.92
C GLN A 451 -20.97 13.46 51.42
N SER A 452 -20.45 12.33 51.88
CA SER A 452 -20.48 11.89 53.28
C SER A 452 -19.56 12.77 54.16
N ILE A 453 -18.39 13.18 53.65
CA ILE A 453 -17.55 14.24 54.24
C ILE A 453 -18.31 15.58 54.31
N TYR A 454 -18.95 15.99 53.23
CA TYR A 454 -19.71 17.25 53.17
C TYR A 454 -20.87 17.26 54.17
N ASN A 455 -21.65 16.18 54.22
CA ASN A 455 -22.78 16.03 55.16
C ASN A 455 -22.32 16.16 56.62
N ALA A 456 -21.23 15.47 56.99
CA ALA A 456 -20.66 15.54 58.33
C ALA A 456 -20.17 16.97 58.67
N ILE A 457 -19.51 17.65 57.73
CA ILE A 457 -19.10 19.06 57.91
C ILE A 457 -20.30 19.99 58.10
N GLN A 458 -21.40 19.79 57.36
CA GLN A 458 -22.60 20.61 57.51
C GLN A 458 -23.35 20.34 58.81
N GLU A 459 -23.38 19.10 59.32
CA GLU A 459 -23.96 18.80 60.63
C GLU A 459 -23.20 19.50 61.77
N VAL A 460 -21.87 19.48 61.74
CA VAL A 460 -21.03 20.19 62.73
C VAL A 460 -21.23 21.70 62.65
N LYS A 461 -21.30 22.27 61.44
CA LYS A 461 -21.59 23.70 61.23
C LYS A 461 -22.96 24.10 61.80
N ARG A 462 -23.99 23.30 61.55
CA ARG A 462 -25.35 23.52 62.11
C ARG A 462 -25.34 23.48 63.63
N HIS A 463 -24.56 22.58 64.25
CA HIS A 463 -24.45 22.51 65.70
C HIS A 463 -23.64 23.68 66.31
N LYS A 464 -22.61 24.18 65.60
CA LYS A 464 -21.92 25.42 65.97
C LYS A 464 -22.87 26.62 65.99
N GLU A 465 -23.76 26.70 65.01
CA GLU A 465 -24.78 27.75 64.89
C GLU A 465 -25.79 27.68 66.05
N GLU A 466 -26.35 26.49 66.31
CA GLU A 466 -27.21 26.20 67.47
C GLU A 466 -26.56 26.63 68.80
N ILE A 467 -25.29 26.30 69.01
CA ILE A 467 -24.52 26.70 70.19
C ILE A 467 -24.36 28.22 70.28
N THR A 468 -24.10 28.89 69.16
CA THR A 468 -23.92 30.35 69.09
C THR A 468 -25.21 31.06 69.52
N GLN A 469 -26.35 30.68 68.94
CA GLN A 469 -27.67 31.24 69.26
C GLN A 469 -28.09 30.99 70.72
N ASN A 470 -27.78 29.80 71.26
CA ASN A 470 -28.01 29.48 72.67
C ASN A 470 -27.16 30.35 73.62
N TYR A 471 -25.89 30.59 73.29
CA TYR A 471 -25.05 31.53 74.05
C TYR A 471 -25.57 32.96 73.98
N GLU A 472 -25.93 33.45 72.80
CA GLU A 472 -26.48 34.81 72.63
C GLU A 472 -27.77 35.00 73.43
N LYS A 473 -28.68 34.03 73.40
CA LYS A 473 -29.89 34.02 74.23
C LYS A 473 -29.57 34.13 75.73
N ASN A 474 -28.63 33.32 76.24
CA ASN A 474 -28.23 33.37 77.66
C ASN A 474 -27.54 34.70 78.03
N LEU A 475 -26.84 35.35 77.09
CA LEU A 475 -26.31 36.71 77.28
C LEU A 475 -27.44 37.74 77.37
N VAL A 476 -28.41 37.70 76.46
CA VAL A 476 -29.56 38.64 76.44
C VAL A 476 -30.41 38.49 77.71
N GLU A 477 -30.68 37.26 78.15
CA GLU A 477 -31.42 36.98 79.39
C GLU A 477 -30.72 37.57 80.63
N ASN A 478 -29.42 37.36 80.78
CA ASN A 478 -28.66 37.90 81.92
C ASN A 478 -28.35 39.41 81.79
N GLN A 479 -28.19 39.94 80.57
CA GLN A 479 -28.11 41.39 80.30
C GLN A 479 -29.43 42.09 80.70
N LYS A 480 -30.58 41.46 80.45
CA LYS A 480 -31.87 41.97 80.95
C LYS A 480 -31.92 41.95 82.46
N LYS A 481 -31.57 40.84 83.13
CA LYS A 481 -31.48 40.79 84.62
C LYS A 481 -30.60 41.91 85.19
N TYR A 482 -29.47 42.20 84.54
CA TYR A 482 -28.58 43.29 84.92
C TYR A 482 -29.25 44.66 84.74
N ASN A 483 -29.83 44.94 83.56
CA ASN A 483 -30.50 46.21 83.27
C ASN A 483 -31.66 46.47 84.24
N ASP A 484 -32.52 45.48 84.44
CA ASP A 484 -33.68 45.55 85.34
C ASP A 484 -33.24 45.81 86.79
N ALA A 485 -32.06 45.32 87.20
CA ALA A 485 -31.52 45.51 88.54
C ALA A 485 -30.77 46.84 88.72
N ASP A 486 -29.93 47.24 87.77
CA ASP A 486 -29.22 48.53 87.76
C ASP A 486 -30.24 49.69 87.72
N ALA A 487 -31.35 49.53 86.99
CA ALA A 487 -32.48 50.46 87.02
C ALA A 487 -33.08 50.61 88.43
N ARG A 488 -33.40 49.51 89.13
CA ARG A 488 -33.94 49.55 90.51
C ARG A 488 -32.97 50.20 91.50
N VAL A 489 -31.68 49.91 91.40
CA VAL A 489 -30.67 50.53 92.28
C VAL A 489 -30.52 52.02 91.97
N ARG A 490 -30.56 52.43 90.69
CA ARG A 490 -30.54 53.86 90.31
C ARG A 490 -31.78 54.61 90.75
N GLU A 491 -32.95 53.98 90.72
CA GLU A 491 -34.22 54.57 91.19
C GLU A 491 -34.18 54.85 92.69
N GLU A 492 -33.73 53.90 93.51
CA GLU A 492 -33.50 54.12 94.94
C GLU A 492 -32.37 55.13 95.21
N ILE A 493 -31.29 55.16 94.41
CA ILE A 493 -30.27 56.23 94.51
C ILE A 493 -30.89 57.61 94.24
N ALA A 494 -31.73 57.75 93.22
CA ALA A 494 -32.39 59.01 92.88
C ALA A 494 -33.37 59.46 93.98
N LYS A 495 -34.11 58.52 94.55
CA LYS A 495 -35.02 58.74 95.69
C LYS A 495 -34.27 59.21 96.94
N ILE A 496 -33.24 58.49 97.38
CA ILE A 496 -32.47 58.87 98.57
C ILE A 496 -31.64 60.15 98.32
N ASN A 497 -31.18 60.43 97.09
CA ASN A 497 -30.56 61.73 96.74
C ASN A 497 -31.55 62.87 96.98
N LYS A 498 -32.79 62.75 96.49
CA LYS A 498 -33.85 63.75 96.65
C LYS A 498 -34.20 63.98 98.12
N GLU A 499 -34.26 62.91 98.92
CA GLU A 499 -34.47 63.01 100.37
C GLU A 499 -33.25 63.68 101.07
N TYR A 500 -32.02 63.37 100.64
CA TYR A 500 -30.76 63.97 101.14
C TYR A 500 -30.59 65.46 100.79
N GLU A 501 -31.12 65.90 99.64
CA GLU A 501 -31.17 67.30 99.22
C GLU A 501 -32.21 68.10 100.01
N GLN A 502 -33.34 67.50 100.35
CA GLN A 502 -34.43 68.13 101.11
C GLN A 502 -34.18 68.13 102.64
N THR A 503 -33.39 67.19 103.15
CA THR A 503 -33.14 67.02 104.59
C THR A 503 -32.17 68.06 105.15
N LYS A 504 -32.68 68.94 106.01
CA LYS A 504 -31.89 69.96 106.74
C LYS A 504 -31.27 69.48 108.06
N ASN A 505 -31.69 68.34 108.59
CA ASN A 505 -31.15 67.76 109.83
C ASN A 505 -29.78 67.08 109.53
N PRO A 506 -28.67 67.43 110.22
CA PRO A 506 -27.34 66.88 109.95
C PRO A 506 -27.23 65.36 110.11
N ASP A 507 -27.82 64.80 111.17
CA ASP A 507 -27.68 63.37 111.51
C ASP A 507 -28.47 62.48 110.54
N ALA A 508 -29.70 62.90 110.21
CA ALA A 508 -30.50 62.26 109.17
C ALA A 508 -29.80 62.36 107.81
N ARG A 509 -29.16 63.50 107.51
CA ARG A 509 -28.40 63.69 106.27
C ARG A 509 -27.15 62.81 106.19
N ALA A 510 -26.45 62.59 107.31
CA ALA A 510 -25.34 61.63 107.40
C ALA A 510 -25.79 60.17 107.24
N LEU A 511 -26.96 59.82 107.77
CA LEU A 511 -27.57 58.50 107.56
C LEU A 511 -27.96 58.26 106.09
N LEU A 512 -28.62 59.25 105.46
CA LEU A 512 -28.99 59.20 104.04
C LEU A 512 -27.74 59.14 103.13
N TYR A 513 -26.67 59.87 103.45
CA TYR A 513 -25.37 59.74 102.76
C TYR A 513 -24.80 58.32 102.88
N THR A 514 -24.86 57.73 104.08
CA THR A 514 -24.42 56.35 104.33
C THR A 514 -25.26 55.32 103.56
N GLN A 515 -26.55 55.59 103.33
CA GLN A 515 -27.42 54.76 102.49
C GLN A 515 -27.12 54.93 101.00
N LEU A 516 -26.94 56.17 100.52
CA LEU A 516 -26.50 56.47 99.15
C LEU A 516 -25.19 55.77 98.81
N GLU A 517 -24.22 55.82 99.71
CA GLU A 517 -22.92 55.20 99.48
C GLU A 517 -23.03 53.67 99.47
N LYS A 518 -23.88 53.07 100.32
CA LYS A 518 -24.21 51.64 100.23
C LYS A 518 -24.86 51.28 98.89
N LEU A 519 -25.81 52.07 98.38
CA LEU A 519 -26.46 51.84 97.08
C LEU A 519 -25.49 52.01 95.89
N ARG A 520 -24.60 53.01 95.92
CA ARG A 520 -23.55 53.20 94.90
C ARG A 520 -22.60 52.01 94.85
N ASN A 521 -22.15 51.52 96.01
CA ASN A 521 -21.32 50.33 96.09
C ASN A 521 -22.08 49.05 95.67
N GLN A 522 -23.41 48.99 95.83
CA GLN A 522 -24.24 47.92 95.25
C GLN A 522 -24.34 48.03 93.72
N ALA A 523 -24.48 49.23 93.16
CA ALA A 523 -24.53 49.46 91.71
C ALA A 523 -23.20 49.10 91.03
N GLU A 524 -22.07 49.61 91.55
CA GLU A 524 -20.75 49.29 91.01
C GLU A 524 -20.41 47.80 91.22
N GLY A 525 -20.75 47.23 92.37
CA GLY A 525 -20.62 45.77 92.61
C GLY A 525 -21.53 44.91 91.72
N LEU A 526 -22.67 45.41 91.27
CA LEU A 526 -23.53 44.75 90.28
C LEU A 526 -22.90 44.83 88.87
N LYS A 527 -22.39 46.00 88.48
CA LYS A 527 -21.66 46.26 87.24
C LYS A 527 -20.38 45.41 87.12
N GLU A 528 -19.60 45.30 88.19
CA GLU A 528 -18.46 44.39 88.28
C GLU A 528 -18.87 42.92 88.09
N ARG A 529 -19.91 42.45 88.79
CA ARG A 529 -20.40 41.06 88.68
C ARG A 529 -20.88 40.75 87.26
N PHE A 530 -21.62 41.67 86.63
CA PHE A 530 -22.06 41.49 85.25
C PHE A 530 -20.90 41.57 84.24
N TYR A 531 -19.90 42.43 84.46
CA TYR A 531 -18.69 42.47 83.64
C TYR A 531 -17.88 41.17 83.74
N LYS A 532 -17.70 40.63 84.95
CA LYS A 532 -17.08 39.32 85.21
C LYS A 532 -17.85 38.20 84.51
N TYR A 533 -19.18 38.16 84.65
CA TYR A 533 -20.06 37.23 83.91
C TYR A 533 -19.89 37.35 82.39
N ARG A 534 -19.91 38.57 81.83
CA ARG A 534 -19.83 38.81 80.38
C ARG A 534 -18.48 38.38 79.81
N ASN A 535 -17.37 38.63 80.51
CA ASN A 535 -16.05 38.17 80.09
C ASN A 535 -15.98 36.64 80.07
N ILE A 536 -16.45 35.99 81.14
CA ILE A 536 -16.54 34.53 81.25
C ILE A 536 -17.42 33.91 80.14
N HIS A 537 -18.59 34.49 79.91
CA HIS A 537 -19.51 34.08 78.85
C HIS A 537 -18.85 34.17 77.48
N THR A 538 -18.23 35.32 77.17
CA THR A 538 -17.54 35.56 75.89
C THR A 538 -16.41 34.54 75.67
N SER A 539 -15.56 34.33 76.68
CA SER A 539 -14.44 33.37 76.61
C SER A 539 -14.93 31.93 76.42
N THR A 540 -15.97 31.50 77.15
CA THR A 540 -16.47 30.11 77.03
C THR A 540 -17.23 29.90 75.72
N SER A 541 -18.00 30.91 75.27
CA SER A 541 -18.64 30.92 73.96
C SER A 541 -17.63 30.84 72.82
N GLN A 542 -16.46 31.48 72.94
CA GLN A 542 -15.38 31.32 71.96
C GLN A 542 -14.81 29.90 71.98
N ILE A 543 -14.45 29.38 73.17
CA ILE A 543 -13.94 28.02 73.38
C ILE A 543 -14.82 26.94 72.72
N ASP A 544 -16.13 26.95 72.97
CA ASP A 544 -17.02 25.91 72.46
C ASP A 544 -17.31 26.06 70.95
N ARG A 545 -17.23 27.28 70.40
CA ARG A 545 -17.27 27.52 68.94
C ARG A 545 -15.99 27.06 68.24
N GLU A 546 -14.82 27.31 68.82
CA GLU A 546 -13.53 26.81 68.31
C GLU A 546 -13.48 25.28 68.32
N GLY A 547 -14.05 24.62 69.33
CA GLY A 547 -14.18 23.15 69.38
C GLY A 547 -14.87 22.56 68.14
N CYS A 548 -15.99 23.15 67.71
CA CYS A 548 -16.70 22.72 66.50
C CYS A 548 -15.88 22.99 65.21
N GLU A 549 -15.18 24.12 65.10
CA GLU A 549 -14.29 24.40 63.96
C GLU A 549 -13.11 23.42 63.89
N ASN A 550 -12.60 23.01 65.06
CA ASN A 550 -11.56 22.00 65.19
C ASN A 550 -12.04 20.64 64.69
N THR A 551 -13.30 20.25 64.95
CA THR A 551 -13.91 19.06 64.32
C THR A 551 -13.96 19.17 62.79
N VAL A 552 -14.48 20.27 62.23
CA VAL A 552 -14.53 20.47 60.76
C VAL A 552 -13.13 20.33 60.14
N THR A 553 -12.13 20.95 60.77
CA THR A 553 -10.73 20.88 60.33
C THR A 553 -10.18 19.45 60.36
N LYS A 554 -10.45 18.68 61.43
CA LYS A 554 -10.05 17.26 61.55
C LYS A 554 -10.69 16.40 60.45
N ILE A 555 -11.97 16.64 60.11
CA ILE A 555 -12.67 15.93 59.02
C ILE A 555 -12.01 16.22 57.65
N GLN A 556 -11.70 17.48 57.37
CA GLN A 556 -11.04 17.88 56.12
C GLN A 556 -9.61 17.30 56.00
N GLN A 557 -8.84 17.32 57.09
CA GLN A 557 -7.49 16.73 57.13
C GLN A 557 -7.51 15.22 56.91
N PHE A 558 -8.49 14.51 57.49
CA PHE A 558 -8.67 13.07 57.26
C PHE A 558 -8.97 12.74 55.80
N TYR A 559 -9.81 13.54 55.12
CA TYR A 559 -10.09 13.36 53.69
C TYR A 559 -8.83 13.57 52.84
N GLN A 560 -8.11 14.69 53.03
CA GLN A 560 -6.89 15.01 52.27
C GLN A 560 -5.80 13.94 52.42
N ALA A 561 -5.57 13.46 53.65
CA ALA A 561 -4.54 12.45 53.93
C ALA A 561 -4.79 11.12 53.20
N ASN A 562 -6.05 10.68 53.08
CA ASN A 562 -6.40 9.43 52.41
C ASN A 562 -6.52 9.59 50.87
N TYR A 563 -7.02 10.73 50.39
CA TYR A 563 -7.08 11.05 48.96
C TYR A 563 -5.68 11.03 48.32
N ASN A 564 -4.68 11.62 48.99
CA ASN A 564 -3.31 11.68 48.49
C ASN A 564 -2.67 10.29 48.34
N ARG A 565 -2.91 9.35 49.28
CA ARG A 565 -2.41 7.97 49.18
C ARG A 565 -2.88 7.26 47.92
N PHE A 566 -4.18 7.36 47.59
CA PHE A 566 -4.69 6.77 46.35
C PHE A 566 -4.05 7.40 45.12
N SER A 567 -3.93 8.74 45.09
CA SER A 567 -3.30 9.46 43.98
C SER A 567 -1.85 9.00 43.74
N ILE A 568 -1.04 8.86 44.80
CA ILE A 568 0.35 8.38 44.71
C ILE A 568 0.43 6.96 44.13
N ILE A 569 -0.37 6.03 44.66
CA ILE A 569 -0.40 4.62 44.20
C ILE A 569 -0.85 4.55 42.73
N HIS A 570 -1.97 5.20 42.38
CA HIS A 570 -2.48 5.26 41.02
C HIS A 570 -1.47 5.85 40.04
N ASN A 571 -0.80 6.96 40.39
CA ASN A 571 0.15 7.62 39.50
C ASN A 571 1.45 6.80 39.32
N SER A 572 1.89 6.07 40.34
CA SER A 572 3.04 5.15 40.23
C SER A 572 2.72 3.98 39.30
N VAL A 573 1.60 3.30 39.55
CA VAL A 573 1.17 2.10 38.80
C VAL A 573 0.81 2.45 37.35
N ARG A 574 0.12 3.58 37.13
CA ARG A 574 -0.17 4.12 35.78
C ARG A 574 1.09 4.46 34.98
N ARG A 575 2.17 4.91 35.62
CA ARG A 575 3.45 5.19 34.94
C ARG A 575 4.06 3.92 34.35
N GLN A 576 3.98 2.79 35.06
CA GLN A 576 4.45 1.51 34.53
C GLN A 576 3.59 1.00 33.37
N TYR A 577 2.27 1.12 33.47
CA TYR A 577 1.35 0.85 32.34
C TYR A 577 1.73 1.67 31.10
N SER A 578 1.89 3.00 31.23
CA SER A 578 2.26 3.85 30.10
C SER A 578 3.61 3.47 29.50
N ASN A 579 4.62 3.17 30.32
CA ASN A 579 5.93 2.73 29.83
C ASN A 579 5.85 1.40 29.04
N ALA A 580 5.10 0.42 29.54
CA ALA A 580 4.89 -0.86 28.86
C ALA A 580 4.18 -0.69 27.51
N ILE A 581 3.09 0.08 27.48
CA ILE A 581 2.33 0.37 26.27
C ILE A 581 3.14 1.21 25.26
N ASP A 582 3.92 2.20 25.70
CA ASP A 582 4.78 3.00 24.81
C ASP A 582 5.96 2.20 24.23
N LEU A 583 6.52 1.25 24.99
CA LEU A 583 7.54 0.32 24.47
C LEU A 583 6.92 -0.68 23.47
N TYR A 584 5.74 -1.21 23.76
CA TYR A 584 4.99 -2.10 22.87
C TYR A 584 4.61 -1.40 21.56
N ASN A 585 4.11 -0.16 21.62
CA ASN A 585 3.73 0.61 20.43
C ASN A 585 4.96 0.95 19.57
N ARG A 586 6.10 1.29 20.19
CA ARG A 586 7.37 1.48 19.47
C ARG A 586 7.86 0.18 18.82
N PHE A 587 7.72 -0.97 19.49
CA PHE A 587 8.06 -2.27 18.92
C PHE A 587 7.18 -2.61 17.71
N LEU A 588 5.85 -2.44 17.80
CA LEU A 588 4.95 -2.64 16.66
C LEU A 588 5.26 -1.73 15.48
N ASN A 589 5.48 -0.43 15.72
CA ASN A 589 5.76 0.52 14.65
C ASN A 589 7.08 0.22 13.93
N ASN A 590 8.08 -0.31 14.63
CA ASN A 590 9.39 -0.61 14.08
C ASN A 590 9.48 -2.01 13.43
N HIS A 591 8.71 -2.99 13.94
CA HIS A 591 8.94 -4.42 13.64
C HIS A 591 7.68 -5.26 13.38
N GLY A 592 6.47 -4.76 13.67
CA GLY A 592 5.25 -5.58 13.80
C GLY A 592 4.16 -5.35 12.76
N SER A 593 4.43 -4.69 11.62
CA SER A 593 3.37 -4.28 10.69
C SER A 593 3.79 -4.27 9.22
N SER A 594 3.25 -5.22 8.46
CA SER A 594 3.42 -5.37 7.00
C SER A 594 2.95 -4.17 6.16
N LYS A 595 2.34 -3.13 6.76
CA LYS A 595 2.03 -1.86 6.07
C LYS A 595 3.27 -0.99 5.82
N TYR A 596 4.34 -1.15 6.60
CA TYR A 596 5.56 -0.37 6.42
C TYR A 596 6.51 -1.05 5.41
N ARG A 597 6.36 -0.70 4.13
CA ARG A 597 7.30 -1.06 3.07
C ARG A 597 8.67 -0.45 3.35
N GLY A 598 9.61 -1.25 3.86
CA GLY A 598 11.00 -0.84 4.09
C GLY A 598 11.60 -1.28 5.43
N THR A 599 10.79 -1.77 6.38
CA THR A 599 11.28 -2.23 7.70
C THR A 599 11.39 -3.76 7.79
N GLN A 600 12.29 -4.23 8.66
CA GLN A 600 12.41 -5.65 9.04
C GLN A 600 11.18 -6.04 9.86
N ASN A 601 10.29 -6.85 9.29
CA ASN A 601 8.98 -7.16 9.85
C ASN A 601 8.91 -8.62 10.29
N PHE A 602 8.36 -8.88 11.48
CA PHE A 602 8.12 -10.24 11.94
C PHE A 602 7.21 -11.00 10.98
N LEU A 603 7.68 -12.15 10.49
CA LEU A 603 6.93 -13.04 9.60
C LEU A 603 5.88 -13.82 10.40
N SER A 604 4.69 -14.02 9.84
CA SER A 604 3.64 -14.83 10.48
C SER A 604 4.04 -16.31 10.54
N ALA A 605 3.48 -17.06 11.50
CA ALA A 605 3.73 -18.50 11.63
C ALA A 605 3.37 -19.27 10.34
N GLU A 606 2.28 -18.87 9.68
CA GLU A 606 1.90 -19.34 8.35
C GLU A 606 3.00 -19.08 7.32
N LYS A 607 3.54 -17.85 7.24
CA LYS A 607 4.58 -17.52 6.27
C LYS A 607 5.91 -18.23 6.54
N ILE A 608 6.26 -18.44 7.80
CA ILE A 608 7.41 -19.25 8.22
C ILE A 608 7.20 -20.71 7.78
N GLY A 609 5.99 -21.25 7.94
CA GLY A 609 5.61 -22.59 7.46
C GLY A 609 5.65 -22.72 5.94
N GLU A 610 5.14 -21.73 5.19
CA GLU A 610 5.27 -21.67 3.72
C GLU A 610 6.74 -21.70 3.28
N LEU A 611 7.59 -20.88 3.90
CA LEU A 611 9.01 -20.78 3.55
C LEU A 611 9.76 -22.07 3.83
N ARG A 612 9.56 -22.66 5.03
CA ARG A 612 10.10 -23.98 5.37
C ARG A 612 9.68 -25.03 4.35
N LYS A 613 8.38 -25.13 4.04
CA LYS A 613 7.86 -26.06 3.03
C LYS A 613 8.43 -25.79 1.65
N ARG A 614 8.54 -24.54 1.21
CA ARG A 614 9.11 -24.14 -0.10
C ARG A 614 10.58 -24.56 -0.22
N ILE A 615 11.35 -24.45 0.85
CA ILE A 615 12.74 -24.91 0.93
C ILE A 615 12.81 -26.44 0.87
N GLU A 616 11.99 -27.13 1.67
CA GLU A 616 11.94 -28.60 1.73
C GLU A 616 11.46 -29.23 0.40
N THR A 617 10.51 -28.61 -0.29
CA THR A 617 10.02 -29.04 -1.62
C THR A 617 10.77 -28.37 -2.78
N ALA A 618 11.97 -27.85 -2.56
CA ALA A 618 12.77 -27.27 -3.64
C ALA A 618 13.14 -28.36 -4.68
N PRO A 619 12.84 -28.17 -5.98
CA PRO A 619 13.14 -29.17 -7.00
C PRO A 619 14.64 -29.52 -7.04
N PRO A 620 15.02 -30.72 -7.49
CA PRO A 620 16.43 -31.10 -7.64
C PRO A 620 17.17 -30.13 -8.57
N VAL A 621 18.50 -30.11 -8.47
CA VAL A 621 19.36 -29.26 -9.30
C VAL A 621 19.12 -29.57 -10.76
N TYR A 622 18.82 -28.54 -11.55
CA TYR A 622 18.60 -28.66 -12.99
C TYR A 622 19.90 -29.07 -13.70
N ALA A 623 19.85 -30.12 -14.52
CA ALA A 623 21.02 -30.72 -15.17
C ALA A 623 21.29 -30.20 -16.60
N GLY A 624 20.58 -29.16 -17.05
CA GLY A 624 20.63 -28.65 -18.42
C GLY A 624 19.76 -29.43 -19.41
N ILE A 625 19.66 -28.95 -20.65
CA ILE A 625 19.01 -29.68 -21.75
C ILE A 625 19.87 -30.86 -22.24
N ASP A 626 19.25 -32.04 -22.38
CA ASP A 626 19.71 -33.05 -23.34
C ASP A 626 18.77 -33.06 -24.56
N LEU A 627 19.25 -32.67 -25.75
CA LEU A 627 18.44 -32.66 -26.98
C LEU A 627 18.25 -34.04 -27.64
N LYS A 628 18.85 -35.11 -27.11
CA LYS A 628 18.73 -36.47 -27.69
C LYS A 628 17.29 -36.95 -27.85
N PHE A 629 16.35 -36.48 -27.03
CA PHE A 629 14.92 -36.84 -27.15
C PHE A 629 14.29 -36.46 -28.50
N LEU A 630 14.84 -35.45 -29.20
CA LEU A 630 14.32 -35.03 -30.51
C LEU A 630 14.42 -36.17 -31.53
N LYS A 631 15.48 -37.00 -31.47
CA LYS A 631 15.66 -38.14 -32.40
C LYS A 631 14.54 -39.19 -32.28
N ASN A 632 13.88 -39.29 -31.14
CA ASN A 632 12.76 -40.22 -30.92
C ASN A 632 11.43 -39.74 -31.55
N HIS A 633 11.37 -38.46 -31.95
CA HIS A 633 10.24 -37.80 -32.62
C HIS A 633 10.47 -37.66 -34.13
N ILE A 634 11.31 -38.53 -34.70
CA ILE A 634 11.66 -38.54 -36.12
C ILE A 634 11.23 -39.88 -36.70
N LYS A 635 10.08 -39.88 -37.37
CA LYS A 635 9.44 -41.08 -37.92
C LYS A 635 8.83 -40.75 -39.28
N MET A 636 9.59 -41.05 -40.34
CA MET A 636 9.05 -41.08 -41.68
C MET A 636 8.81 -42.52 -42.10
N ASP A 637 7.55 -42.89 -42.28
CA ASP A 637 7.18 -44.09 -43.02
C ASP A 637 7.46 -43.86 -44.52
N LYS A 638 8.09 -44.84 -45.18
CA LYS A 638 8.44 -44.78 -46.61
C LYS A 638 7.23 -44.90 -47.54
N GLN A 639 6.06 -45.29 -47.04
CA GLN A 639 4.79 -45.32 -47.79
C GLN A 639 4.02 -44.00 -47.67
N THR A 640 4.42 -43.10 -46.76
CA THR A 640 3.77 -41.81 -46.54
C THR A 640 4.29 -40.78 -47.55
N PRO A 641 3.41 -40.01 -48.24
CA PRO A 641 3.79 -38.96 -49.20
C PRO A 641 4.82 -37.97 -48.62
N VAL A 642 5.80 -37.55 -49.42
CA VAL A 642 6.98 -36.83 -48.93
C VAL A 642 6.61 -35.53 -48.25
N SER A 643 5.72 -34.73 -48.86
CA SER A 643 5.21 -33.51 -48.25
C SER A 643 4.48 -33.75 -46.92
N VAL A 644 3.68 -34.82 -46.83
CA VAL A 644 2.88 -35.15 -45.64
C VAL A 644 3.79 -35.63 -44.50
N GLY A 645 4.71 -36.57 -44.78
CA GLY A 645 5.64 -37.11 -43.79
C GLY A 645 6.62 -36.06 -43.25
N LEU A 646 7.14 -35.19 -44.12
CA LEU A 646 7.97 -34.06 -43.71
C LEU A 646 7.20 -33.05 -42.85
N THR A 647 5.98 -32.69 -43.26
CA THR A 647 5.15 -31.72 -42.52
C THR A 647 4.74 -32.27 -41.15
N ALA A 648 4.42 -33.57 -41.07
CA ALA A 648 4.15 -34.26 -39.81
C ALA A 648 5.40 -34.30 -38.92
N THR A 649 6.57 -34.64 -39.46
CA THR A 649 7.83 -34.68 -38.70
C THR A 649 8.20 -33.29 -38.14
N LEU A 650 8.08 -32.22 -38.94
CA LEU A 650 8.31 -30.85 -38.47
C LEU A 650 7.26 -30.42 -37.42
N ALA A 651 6.03 -30.93 -37.50
CA ALA A 651 5.02 -30.74 -36.47
C ALA A 651 5.37 -31.49 -35.17
N GLU A 652 5.74 -32.77 -35.23
CA GLU A 652 6.14 -33.56 -34.04
C GLU A 652 7.36 -32.95 -33.35
N ILE A 653 8.38 -32.48 -34.09
CA ILE A 653 9.55 -31.81 -33.53
C ILE A 653 9.18 -30.46 -32.89
N SER A 654 8.37 -29.63 -33.56
CA SER A 654 7.81 -28.39 -32.98
C SER A 654 7.07 -28.67 -31.67
N ASP A 655 6.20 -29.67 -31.69
CA ASP A 655 5.26 -29.93 -30.60
C ASP A 655 5.96 -30.68 -29.44
N ALA A 656 7.07 -31.39 -29.71
CA ALA A 656 7.99 -31.89 -28.71
C ALA A 656 8.85 -30.78 -28.08
N LEU A 657 9.38 -29.84 -28.89
CA LEU A 657 10.15 -28.69 -28.41
C LEU A 657 9.33 -27.80 -27.47
N ILE A 658 8.07 -27.48 -27.80
CA ILE A 658 7.23 -26.66 -26.91
C ILE A 658 6.83 -27.41 -25.63
N LYS A 659 6.59 -28.73 -25.68
CA LYS A 659 6.38 -29.56 -24.47
C LYS A 659 7.62 -29.56 -23.58
N TYR A 660 8.80 -29.75 -24.15
CA TYR A 660 10.07 -29.79 -23.41
C TYR A 660 10.45 -28.41 -22.84
N ARG A 661 10.21 -27.33 -23.59
CA ARG A 661 10.29 -25.93 -23.12
C ARG A 661 9.38 -25.69 -21.92
N ASN A 662 8.12 -26.10 -21.99
CA ASN A 662 7.15 -25.89 -20.92
C ASN A 662 7.50 -26.73 -19.68
N ALA A 663 7.95 -27.98 -19.85
CA ALA A 663 8.44 -28.83 -18.76
C ALA A 663 9.70 -28.25 -18.10
N THR A 664 10.65 -27.73 -18.90
CA THR A 664 11.86 -27.06 -18.42
C THR A 664 11.51 -25.77 -17.65
N GLY A 665 10.56 -24.98 -18.17
CA GLY A 665 10.02 -23.79 -17.47
C GLY A 665 9.32 -24.11 -16.16
N ALA A 666 8.72 -25.30 -16.03
CA ALA A 666 8.10 -25.77 -14.78
C ALA A 666 9.12 -26.20 -13.70
N LEU A 667 10.41 -26.35 -14.04
CA LEU A 667 11.50 -26.59 -13.09
C LEU A 667 12.08 -25.31 -12.46
N ARG A 668 11.53 -24.13 -12.81
CA ARG A 668 11.90 -22.85 -12.19
C ARG A 668 11.52 -22.84 -10.71
N MET A 669 12.47 -22.49 -9.87
CA MET A 669 12.24 -22.29 -8.44
C MET A 669 11.49 -20.97 -8.22
N GLN A 670 10.55 -20.95 -7.26
CA GLN A 670 9.84 -19.72 -6.90
C GLN A 670 10.84 -18.71 -6.31
N TYR A 671 11.08 -17.63 -7.04
CA TYR A 671 11.97 -16.55 -6.63
C TYR A 671 11.25 -15.22 -6.88
N THR A 672 11.20 -14.36 -5.86
CA THR A 672 10.78 -12.96 -5.99
C THR A 672 11.88 -12.04 -5.48
N THR A 673 11.93 -10.81 -5.98
CA THR A 673 12.80 -9.75 -5.42
C THR A 673 12.52 -9.51 -3.94
N ASP A 674 11.27 -9.70 -3.52
CA ASP A 674 10.79 -9.43 -2.17
C ASP A 674 11.28 -10.49 -1.18
N ASP A 675 11.56 -11.73 -1.64
CA ASP A 675 12.20 -12.77 -0.84
C ASP A 675 13.60 -12.32 -0.36
N GLU A 676 14.37 -11.62 -1.21
CA GLU A 676 15.68 -11.04 -0.85
C GLU A 676 15.59 -9.67 -0.18
N ALA A 677 14.71 -8.79 -0.66
CA ALA A 677 14.62 -7.42 -0.17
C ALA A 677 13.91 -7.29 1.19
N SER A 678 13.05 -8.26 1.56
CA SER A 678 12.25 -8.18 2.79
C SER A 678 12.27 -9.45 3.65
N ILE A 679 12.09 -10.64 3.07
CA ILE A 679 11.94 -11.88 3.85
C ILE A 679 13.27 -12.32 4.47
N LEU A 680 14.36 -12.37 3.70
CA LEU A 680 15.67 -12.74 4.22
C LEU A 680 16.20 -11.77 5.31
N PRO A 681 16.14 -10.43 5.14
CA PRO A 681 16.46 -9.48 6.21
C PRO A 681 15.59 -9.66 7.46
N SER A 682 14.31 -10.01 7.27
CA SER A 682 13.39 -10.26 8.39
C SER A 682 13.70 -11.55 9.13
N LEU A 683 14.02 -12.65 8.43
CA LEU A 683 14.53 -13.89 9.05
C LEU A 683 15.81 -13.62 9.83
N LYS A 684 16.78 -12.90 9.24
CA LYS A 684 18.03 -12.52 9.93
C LYS A 684 17.79 -11.67 11.18
N PHE A 685 16.83 -10.76 11.15
CA PHE A 685 16.45 -10.00 12.34
C PHE A 685 15.78 -10.90 13.38
N MET A 686 14.82 -11.76 13.00
CA MET A 686 14.15 -12.67 13.93
C MET A 686 15.09 -13.70 14.56
N GLU A 687 16.13 -14.15 13.84
CA GLU A 687 17.21 -14.99 14.36
C GLU A 687 18.26 -14.23 15.19
N SER A 688 18.24 -12.89 15.17
CA SER A 688 19.23 -12.08 15.88
C SER A 688 18.99 -12.07 17.39
N LYS A 689 20.11 -11.98 18.13
CA LYS A 689 20.09 -11.74 19.57
C LYS A 689 19.29 -10.47 19.93
N GLU A 690 19.40 -9.43 19.11
CA GLU A 690 18.69 -8.15 19.28
C GLU A 690 17.15 -8.32 19.30
N ALA A 691 16.58 -9.12 18.40
CA ALA A 691 15.13 -9.37 18.40
C ALA A 691 14.69 -10.13 19.66
N SER A 692 15.46 -11.14 20.10
CA SER A 692 15.17 -11.86 21.34
C SER A 692 15.28 -10.96 22.57
N GLU A 693 16.30 -10.10 22.67
CA GLU A 693 16.48 -9.15 23.77
C GLU A 693 15.39 -8.08 23.80
N LYS A 694 14.95 -7.58 22.64
CA LYS A 694 13.82 -6.64 22.53
C LYS A 694 12.50 -7.25 23.00
N VAL A 695 12.22 -8.49 22.60
CA VAL A 695 11.01 -9.23 22.99
C VAL A 695 11.04 -9.56 24.48
N ASP A 696 12.14 -10.10 24.99
CA ASP A 696 12.26 -10.52 26.39
C ASP A 696 12.19 -9.32 27.36
N LYS A 697 12.85 -8.20 27.03
CA LYS A 697 12.74 -6.95 27.79
C LYS A 697 11.32 -6.37 27.79
N LEU A 698 10.55 -6.57 26.71
CA LEU A 698 9.15 -6.19 26.67
C LEU A 698 8.28 -7.08 27.56
N LEU A 699 8.54 -8.39 27.59
CA LEU A 699 7.86 -9.32 28.50
C LEU A 699 8.17 -8.98 29.97
N GLU A 700 9.44 -8.71 30.30
CA GLU A 700 9.88 -8.22 31.61
C GLU A 700 9.14 -6.93 32.01
N THR A 701 9.08 -5.95 31.10
CA THR A 701 8.35 -4.68 31.36
C THR A 701 6.84 -4.90 31.55
N PHE A 702 6.23 -5.83 30.82
CA PHE A 702 4.83 -6.21 31.01
C PHE A 702 4.61 -6.95 32.34
N ASP A 703 5.51 -7.86 32.74
CA ASP A 703 5.41 -8.58 34.00
C ASP A 703 5.63 -7.67 35.21
N ASP A 704 6.53 -6.69 35.13
CA ASP A 704 6.67 -5.62 36.13
C ASP A 704 5.36 -4.82 36.27
N ALA A 705 4.80 -4.34 35.16
CA ALA A 705 3.58 -3.56 35.16
C ALA A 705 2.37 -4.38 35.68
N ILE A 706 2.20 -5.62 35.23
CA ILE A 706 1.17 -6.55 35.71
C ILE A 706 1.34 -6.80 37.21
N THR A 707 2.57 -7.08 37.66
CA THR A 707 2.90 -7.28 39.08
C THR A 707 2.59 -6.04 39.92
N ALA A 708 2.84 -4.83 39.42
CA ALA A 708 2.50 -3.60 40.11
C ALA A 708 0.99 -3.35 40.22
N TYR A 709 0.20 -3.69 39.18
CA TYR A 709 -1.26 -3.68 39.26
C TYR A 709 -1.79 -4.73 40.24
N GLU A 710 -1.25 -5.96 40.21
CA GLU A 710 -1.69 -7.07 41.07
C GLU A 710 -1.28 -6.91 42.55
N ARG A 711 -0.23 -6.14 42.84
CA ARG A 711 0.17 -5.77 44.21
C ARG A 711 -0.71 -4.67 44.84
N VAL A 712 -1.57 -3.99 44.08
CA VAL A 712 -2.51 -3.03 44.67
C VAL A 712 -3.67 -3.80 45.32
N ASP A 713 -3.81 -3.67 46.63
CA ASP A 713 -5.00 -4.17 47.33
C ASP A 713 -6.26 -3.47 46.81
N ASN A 714 -7.11 -4.23 46.11
CA ASN A 714 -8.37 -3.74 45.52
C ASN A 714 -9.31 -3.05 46.53
N ARG A 715 -9.15 -3.31 47.84
CA ARG A 715 -9.90 -2.63 48.91
C ARG A 715 -9.49 -1.16 49.07
N ASN A 716 -8.24 -0.84 48.76
CA ASN A 716 -7.69 0.52 48.79
C ASN A 716 -7.93 1.28 47.46
N ILE A 717 -8.51 0.62 46.44
CA ILE A 717 -8.90 1.26 45.18
C ILE A 717 -10.34 1.76 45.30
N PRO A 718 -10.59 3.06 45.05
CA PRO A 718 -11.93 3.64 44.93
C PRO A 718 -12.80 2.86 43.96
N GLU A 719 -14.06 2.62 44.33
CA GLU A 719 -14.98 1.80 43.53
C GLU A 719 -15.25 2.39 42.13
N SER A 720 -15.16 3.72 42.01
CA SER A 720 -15.17 4.45 40.73
C SER A 720 -14.01 4.10 39.80
N SER A 721 -12.87 3.66 40.36
CA SER A 721 -11.60 3.43 39.66
C SER A 721 -11.26 1.94 39.48
N ARG A 722 -11.90 1.02 40.23
CA ARG A 722 -11.69 -0.44 40.10
C ARG A 722 -11.88 -0.95 38.67
N GLN A 723 -12.87 -0.44 37.95
CA GLN A 723 -13.11 -0.82 36.55
C GLN A 723 -11.91 -0.44 35.66
N GLY A 724 -11.42 0.81 35.75
CA GLY A 724 -10.25 1.26 35.00
C GLY A 724 -8.96 0.52 35.38
N PHE A 725 -8.79 0.13 36.65
CA PHE A 725 -7.68 -0.76 37.05
C PHE A 725 -7.79 -2.15 36.40
N SER A 726 -8.99 -2.74 36.41
CA SER A 726 -9.28 -4.04 35.80
C SER A 726 -9.06 -4.03 34.28
N ASP A 727 -9.54 -3.00 33.58
CA ASP A 727 -9.40 -2.87 32.13
C ASP A 727 -7.94 -2.65 31.70
N ASN A 728 -7.19 -1.80 32.41
CA ASN A 728 -5.73 -1.64 32.18
C ASN A 728 -4.98 -2.97 32.40
N LEU A 729 -5.24 -3.69 33.50
CA LEU A 729 -4.62 -4.98 33.78
C LEU A 729 -4.97 -6.05 32.73
N LYS A 730 -6.22 -6.04 32.24
CA LYS A 730 -6.68 -6.88 31.14
C LYS A 730 -5.96 -6.55 29.83
N GLU A 731 -5.78 -5.26 29.52
CA GLU A 731 -5.02 -4.82 28.34
C GLU A 731 -3.54 -5.23 28.43
N LEU A 732 -2.86 -4.99 29.56
CA LEU A 732 -1.47 -5.42 29.77
C LEU A 732 -1.31 -6.93 29.54
N ARG A 733 -2.23 -7.75 30.06
CA ARG A 733 -2.20 -9.22 29.86
C ARG A 733 -2.46 -9.62 28.40
N VAL A 734 -3.33 -8.92 27.67
CA VAL A 734 -3.54 -9.13 26.23
C VAL A 734 -2.27 -8.76 25.45
N LYS A 735 -1.66 -7.60 25.74
CA LYS A 735 -0.45 -7.13 25.05
C LYS A 735 0.79 -7.95 25.37
N LYS A 736 0.93 -8.44 26.60
CA LYS A 736 1.94 -9.45 26.94
C LYS A 736 1.79 -10.70 26.07
N LYS A 737 0.57 -11.26 25.97
CA LYS A 737 0.30 -12.46 25.17
C LYS A 737 0.62 -12.27 23.67
N GLU A 738 0.43 -11.07 23.14
CA GLU A 738 0.85 -10.74 21.77
C GLU A 738 2.38 -10.75 21.62
N ILE A 739 3.14 -10.23 22.60
CA ILE A 739 4.61 -10.33 22.62
C ILE A 739 5.10 -11.79 22.84
N GLU A 740 4.39 -12.59 23.65
CA GLU A 740 4.67 -14.03 23.80
C GLU A 740 4.53 -14.79 22.47
N GLU A 741 3.63 -14.35 21.57
CA GLU A 741 3.52 -14.91 20.22
C GLU A 741 4.72 -14.51 19.35
N TYR A 742 5.17 -13.25 19.38
CA TYR A 742 6.41 -12.83 18.71
C TYR A 742 7.63 -13.63 19.20
N ARG A 743 7.69 -14.02 20.48
CA ARG A 743 8.73 -14.92 21.02
C ARG A 743 8.70 -16.31 20.39
N LYS A 744 7.51 -16.86 20.10
CA LYS A 744 7.37 -18.14 19.36
C LYS A 744 7.79 -17.98 17.90
N LEU A 745 7.45 -16.86 17.26
CA LEU A 745 7.85 -16.58 15.88
C LEU A 745 9.38 -16.55 15.70
N ILE A 746 10.13 -16.01 16.67
CA ILE A 746 11.60 -16.14 16.74
C ILE A 746 12.02 -17.62 16.75
N SER A 747 11.44 -18.42 17.66
CA SER A 747 11.77 -19.84 17.78
C SER A 747 11.41 -20.67 16.54
N LEU A 748 10.38 -20.28 15.78
CA LEU A 748 9.98 -20.93 14.53
C LEU A 748 10.85 -20.53 13.33
N ALA A 749 11.34 -19.28 13.33
CA ALA A 749 12.25 -18.77 12.30
C ALA A 749 13.67 -19.37 12.42
N SER A 750 14.09 -19.76 13.63
CA SER A 750 15.45 -20.24 13.93
C SER A 750 16.01 -21.23 12.90
N GLY A 751 17.13 -20.85 12.26
CA GLY A 751 17.85 -21.64 11.28
C GLY A 751 17.30 -21.59 9.85
N LEU A 752 16.27 -20.79 9.56
CA LEU A 752 15.73 -20.64 8.21
C LEU A 752 16.48 -19.63 7.36
N SER A 753 17.15 -18.62 7.93
CA SER A 753 17.94 -17.64 7.18
C SER A 753 19.02 -18.32 6.33
N PRO A 754 19.92 -19.18 6.86
CA PRO A 754 20.94 -19.85 6.05
C PRO A 754 20.34 -20.80 4.99
N LEU A 755 19.23 -21.47 5.31
CA LEU A 755 18.52 -22.35 4.38
C LEU A 755 17.85 -21.54 3.26
N MET A 756 17.34 -20.35 3.56
CA MET A 756 16.77 -19.43 2.58
C MET A 756 17.85 -18.79 1.70
N GLU A 757 19.03 -18.48 2.22
CA GLU A 757 20.18 -18.05 1.40
C GLU A 757 20.63 -19.13 0.42
N GLN A 758 20.71 -20.39 0.87
CA GLN A 758 20.99 -21.53 0.00
C GLN A 758 19.88 -21.72 -1.05
N TYR A 759 18.61 -21.62 -0.65
CA TYR A 759 17.47 -21.69 -1.56
C TYR A 759 17.51 -20.59 -2.63
N LEU A 760 17.74 -19.34 -2.24
CA LEU A 760 17.77 -18.17 -3.13
C LEU A 760 18.98 -18.20 -4.07
N THR A 761 20.15 -18.62 -3.58
CA THR A 761 21.34 -18.82 -4.41
C THR A 761 21.09 -19.92 -5.45
N LYS A 762 20.57 -21.08 -5.01
CA LYS A 762 20.19 -22.18 -5.90
C LYS A 762 19.12 -21.73 -6.91
N ALA A 763 18.09 -21.01 -6.47
CA ALA A 763 17.02 -20.50 -7.32
C ALA A 763 17.55 -19.54 -8.39
N LYS A 764 18.46 -18.62 -8.04
CA LYS A 764 19.13 -17.74 -9.02
C LYS A 764 19.89 -18.53 -10.07
N THR A 765 20.80 -19.43 -9.65
CA THR A 765 21.63 -20.21 -10.59
C THR A 765 20.77 -21.14 -11.46
N GLN A 766 19.81 -21.84 -10.86
CA GLN A 766 18.89 -22.74 -11.57
C GLN A 766 17.97 -21.98 -12.53
N ASN A 767 17.37 -20.86 -12.11
CA ASN A 767 16.48 -20.07 -12.97
C ASN A 767 17.24 -19.37 -14.09
N ALA A 768 18.48 -18.92 -13.87
CA ALA A 768 19.32 -18.36 -14.94
C ALA A 768 19.64 -19.41 -16.00
N SER A 769 20.09 -20.60 -15.59
CA SER A 769 20.35 -21.73 -16.50
C SER A 769 19.08 -22.14 -17.26
N ILE A 770 17.94 -22.19 -16.57
CA ILE A 770 16.64 -22.49 -17.17
C ILE A 770 16.15 -21.35 -18.09
N GLU A 771 16.54 -20.09 -17.89
CA GLU A 771 16.18 -18.99 -18.80
C GLU A 771 17.00 -19.02 -20.08
N GLU A 772 18.30 -19.33 -19.98
CA GLU A 772 19.16 -19.58 -21.15
C GLU A 772 18.65 -20.77 -21.96
N ASP A 773 18.38 -21.90 -21.30
CA ASP A 773 17.88 -23.12 -21.95
C ASP A 773 16.43 -22.94 -22.49
N VAL A 774 15.52 -22.26 -21.77
CA VAL A 774 14.18 -21.93 -22.30
C VAL A 774 14.28 -20.95 -23.47
N SER A 775 15.21 -20.00 -23.47
CA SER A 775 15.44 -19.08 -24.60
C SER A 775 15.96 -19.84 -25.82
N TYR A 776 16.91 -20.76 -25.63
CA TYR A 776 17.43 -21.61 -26.70
C TYR A 776 16.35 -22.55 -27.27
N LEU A 777 15.53 -23.19 -26.41
CA LEU A 777 14.37 -23.99 -26.83
C LEU A 777 13.31 -23.16 -27.53
N SER A 778 13.11 -21.89 -27.14
CA SER A 778 12.18 -20.97 -27.81
C SER A 778 12.67 -20.61 -29.22
N TRP A 779 13.98 -20.38 -29.38
CA TRP A 779 14.62 -20.15 -30.68
C TRP A 779 14.54 -21.39 -31.58
N LEU A 780 14.89 -22.58 -31.06
CA LEU A 780 14.74 -23.86 -31.75
C LEU A 780 13.28 -24.07 -32.19
N TRP A 781 12.34 -23.92 -31.26
CA TRP A 781 10.91 -24.05 -31.55
C TRP A 781 10.46 -23.11 -32.67
N ASN A 782 10.83 -21.83 -32.60
CA ASN A 782 10.46 -20.86 -33.62
C ASN A 782 11.04 -21.22 -35.00
N LYS A 783 12.31 -21.68 -35.07
CA LYS A 783 12.91 -22.18 -36.31
C LYS A 783 12.12 -23.35 -36.90
N PHE A 784 11.83 -24.39 -36.11
CA PHE A 784 11.03 -25.54 -36.55
C PHE A 784 9.58 -25.17 -36.90
N HIS A 785 8.98 -24.24 -36.18
CA HIS A 785 7.63 -23.77 -36.44
C HIS A 785 7.54 -22.97 -37.75
N VAL A 786 8.46 -22.03 -38.00
CA VAL A 786 8.48 -21.28 -39.28
C VAL A 786 8.78 -22.22 -40.45
N ALA A 787 9.68 -23.21 -40.29
CA ALA A 787 9.91 -24.24 -41.30
C ALA A 787 8.63 -25.04 -41.62
N ARG A 788 7.89 -25.47 -40.59
CA ARG A 788 6.56 -26.11 -40.72
C ARG A 788 5.57 -25.21 -41.45
N GLN A 789 5.48 -23.92 -41.12
CA GLN A 789 4.54 -22.99 -41.76
C GLN A 789 4.88 -22.73 -43.23
N LEU A 790 6.16 -22.63 -43.60
CA LEU A 790 6.57 -22.43 -45.00
C LEU A 790 6.33 -23.69 -45.85
N VAL A 791 6.63 -24.89 -45.32
CA VAL A 791 6.26 -26.14 -46.02
C VAL A 791 4.73 -26.29 -46.12
N LEU A 792 3.97 -25.97 -45.06
CA LEU A 792 2.51 -25.91 -45.12
C LEU A 792 2.01 -24.87 -46.14
N ALA A 793 2.71 -23.76 -46.34
CA ALA A 793 2.36 -22.77 -47.35
C ALA A 793 2.59 -23.30 -48.78
N GLU A 794 3.68 -24.03 -49.05
CA GLU A 794 3.87 -24.66 -50.38
C GLU A 794 2.88 -25.79 -50.63
N VAL A 795 2.69 -26.68 -49.66
CA VAL A 795 1.71 -27.79 -49.74
C VAL A 795 0.28 -27.24 -49.82
N GLY A 796 0.00 -26.12 -49.16
CA GLY A 796 -1.28 -25.40 -49.21
C GLY A 796 -1.51 -24.72 -50.55
N ARG A 797 -0.52 -23.98 -51.09
CA ARG A 797 -0.54 -23.41 -52.45
C ARG A 797 -0.79 -24.49 -53.48
N TYR A 798 -0.01 -25.57 -53.42
CA TYR A 798 -0.18 -26.77 -54.24
C TYR A 798 -1.61 -27.33 -54.16
N THR A 799 -2.12 -27.57 -52.94
CA THR A 799 -3.45 -28.17 -52.72
C THR A 799 -4.58 -27.26 -53.19
N PHE A 800 -4.43 -25.95 -53.01
CA PHE A 800 -5.38 -24.95 -53.51
C PHE A 800 -5.39 -24.91 -55.04
N SER A 801 -4.22 -24.90 -55.68
CA SER A 801 -4.10 -24.97 -57.15
C SER A 801 -4.66 -26.30 -57.69
N GLN A 802 -4.47 -27.42 -57.00
CA GLN A 802 -5.08 -28.72 -57.32
C GLN A 802 -6.62 -28.68 -57.21
N ASN A 803 -7.17 -28.09 -56.15
CA ASN A 803 -8.62 -27.94 -56.00
C ASN A 803 -9.21 -27.03 -57.08
N LEU A 804 -8.55 -25.92 -57.43
CA LEU A 804 -8.95 -25.07 -58.56
C LEU A 804 -8.88 -25.83 -59.89
N TYR A 805 -7.84 -26.64 -60.10
CA TYR A 805 -7.67 -27.45 -61.31
C TYR A 805 -8.85 -28.42 -61.52
N TYR A 806 -9.18 -29.22 -60.50
CA TYR A 806 -10.26 -30.20 -60.59
C TYR A 806 -11.67 -29.58 -60.59
N THR A 807 -11.87 -28.42 -59.94
CA THR A 807 -13.20 -27.76 -59.94
C THR A 807 -13.47 -26.95 -61.20
N ALA A 808 -12.45 -26.45 -61.90
CA ALA A 808 -12.63 -25.59 -63.08
C ALA A 808 -13.06 -26.31 -64.37
N GLN A 809 -12.95 -27.65 -64.44
CA GLN A 809 -13.32 -28.52 -65.59
C GLN A 809 -12.80 -28.13 -67.00
N LYS A 810 -11.86 -27.17 -67.12
CA LYS A 810 -11.26 -26.80 -68.41
C LYS A 810 -10.14 -27.77 -68.77
N SER A 811 -10.43 -28.67 -69.73
CA SER A 811 -9.62 -29.81 -70.18
C SER A 811 -8.27 -29.48 -70.87
N ALA A 812 -7.71 -28.29 -70.68
CA ALA A 812 -6.50 -27.83 -71.37
C ALA A 812 -5.37 -27.36 -70.43
N THR A 813 -5.65 -27.13 -69.15
CA THR A 813 -4.64 -26.71 -68.16
C THR A 813 -3.81 -27.90 -67.65
N ILE A 814 -2.64 -27.57 -67.12
CA ILE A 814 -1.68 -28.52 -66.56
C ILE A 814 -2.01 -28.76 -65.08
N PRO A 815 -2.06 -30.02 -64.59
CA PRO A 815 -2.20 -30.28 -63.17
C PRO A 815 -0.96 -29.77 -62.42
N PRO A 816 -1.11 -28.94 -61.37
CA PRO A 816 0.04 -28.43 -60.63
C PRO A 816 0.78 -29.56 -59.89
N PHE A 817 2.09 -29.45 -59.80
CA PHE A 817 2.99 -30.41 -59.17
C PHE A 817 3.73 -29.74 -58.00
N LEU A 818 4.18 -30.51 -57.01
CA LEU A 818 5.02 -30.01 -55.93
C LEU A 818 6.47 -30.42 -56.19
N SER A 819 7.37 -29.43 -56.38
CA SER A 819 8.80 -29.68 -56.59
C SER A 819 9.56 -29.79 -55.26
N GLY A 820 10.41 -30.81 -55.13
CA GLY A 820 11.33 -30.95 -54.00
C GLY A 820 12.28 -29.76 -53.83
N GLU A 821 12.58 -29.04 -54.91
CA GLU A 821 13.37 -27.80 -54.89
C GLU A 821 12.68 -26.70 -54.08
N LYS A 822 11.37 -26.49 -54.28
CA LYS A 822 10.61 -25.46 -53.53
C LYS A 822 10.47 -25.80 -52.06
N ILE A 823 10.40 -27.10 -51.72
CA ILE A 823 10.49 -27.55 -50.32
C ILE A 823 11.89 -27.25 -49.76
N ARG A 824 12.97 -27.51 -50.50
CA ARG A 824 14.35 -27.18 -50.07
C ARG A 824 14.56 -25.67 -49.90
N GLU A 825 14.03 -24.83 -50.78
CA GLU A 825 14.05 -23.36 -50.63
C GLU A 825 13.35 -22.91 -49.34
N ALA A 826 12.12 -23.39 -49.10
CA ALA A 826 11.33 -23.07 -47.91
C ALA A 826 12.04 -23.46 -46.60
N LEU A 827 12.75 -24.60 -46.59
CA LEU A 827 13.55 -25.04 -45.45
C LEU A 827 14.87 -24.26 -45.32
N ALA A 828 15.57 -24.00 -46.43
CA ALA A 828 16.84 -23.26 -46.45
C ALA A 828 16.67 -21.82 -45.93
N TYR A 829 15.55 -21.15 -46.25
CA TYR A 829 15.19 -19.84 -45.69
C TYR A 829 15.20 -19.79 -44.15
N THR A 830 14.94 -20.94 -43.50
CA THR A 830 14.93 -21.05 -42.04
C THR A 830 16.24 -21.57 -41.44
N ASP A 831 17.23 -21.95 -42.26
CA ASP A 831 18.47 -22.65 -41.86
C ASP A 831 18.23 -24.03 -41.18
N ILE A 832 17.03 -24.60 -41.33
CA ILE A 832 16.64 -25.81 -40.58
C ILE A 832 17.38 -27.07 -41.02
N LEU A 833 17.91 -27.10 -42.24
CA LEU A 833 18.74 -28.21 -42.74
C LEU A 833 20.14 -28.21 -42.09
N SER A 834 20.75 -27.03 -41.92
CA SER A 834 21.99 -26.85 -41.15
C SER A 834 21.79 -27.23 -39.68
N LEU A 835 20.69 -26.75 -39.08
CA LEU A 835 20.32 -27.08 -37.70
C LEU A 835 20.04 -28.57 -37.51
N SER A 836 19.31 -29.21 -38.44
CA SER A 836 19.08 -30.65 -38.46
C SER A 836 20.39 -31.43 -38.46
N LYS A 837 21.33 -31.07 -39.35
CA LYS A 837 22.65 -31.68 -39.45
C LYS A 837 23.48 -31.49 -38.17
N LYS A 838 23.47 -30.29 -37.58
CA LYS A 838 24.15 -29.97 -36.31
C LYS A 838 23.58 -30.77 -35.12
N LEU A 839 22.26 -30.95 -35.08
CA LEU A 839 21.56 -31.73 -34.05
C LEU A 839 21.46 -33.24 -34.39
N GLN A 840 22.03 -33.66 -35.53
CA GLN A 840 21.99 -35.04 -36.04
C GLN A 840 20.57 -35.63 -36.13
N LEU A 841 19.64 -34.84 -36.67
CA LEU A 841 18.22 -35.18 -36.83
C LEU A 841 17.93 -35.86 -38.18
N GLY A 842 18.71 -35.59 -39.23
CA GLY A 842 18.64 -36.29 -40.52
C GLY A 842 17.46 -35.88 -41.41
N ILE A 843 16.78 -34.77 -41.12
CA ILE A 843 15.62 -34.26 -41.89
C ILE A 843 16.00 -33.99 -43.35
N GLU A 844 17.25 -33.63 -43.60
CA GLU A 844 17.85 -33.50 -44.92
C GLU A 844 17.76 -34.76 -45.79
N THR A 845 17.58 -35.95 -45.20
CA THR A 845 17.45 -37.23 -45.93
C THR A 845 16.02 -37.53 -46.40
N PHE A 846 15.02 -36.77 -45.96
CA PHE A 846 13.61 -37.01 -46.29
C PHE A 846 13.15 -36.38 -47.61
N ILE A 847 14.02 -35.66 -48.32
CA ILE A 847 13.67 -34.89 -49.52
C ILE A 847 14.57 -35.36 -50.67
N PRO A 848 14.13 -36.32 -51.50
CA PRO A 848 14.92 -36.83 -52.62
C PRO A 848 15.38 -35.70 -53.53
N ASP A 849 16.56 -35.83 -54.16
CA ASP A 849 17.10 -34.77 -55.02
C ASP A 849 16.21 -34.52 -56.23
N ASN A 850 15.70 -35.59 -56.87
CA ASN A 850 15.13 -35.57 -58.21
C ASN A 850 13.68 -36.11 -58.23
N PHE A 851 12.70 -35.36 -57.70
CA PHE A 851 11.29 -35.77 -57.72
C PHE A 851 10.30 -34.62 -57.95
N VAL A 852 9.10 -34.98 -58.38
CA VAL A 852 7.88 -34.18 -58.20
C VAL A 852 6.79 -35.03 -57.55
N GLU A 853 5.95 -34.41 -56.72
CA GLU A 853 4.80 -35.06 -56.09
C GLU A 853 3.49 -34.54 -56.71
N VAL A 854 2.62 -35.46 -57.11
CA VAL A 854 1.37 -35.16 -57.81
C VAL A 854 0.22 -36.00 -57.26
N LYS A 855 -0.97 -35.39 -57.10
CA LYS A 855 -2.18 -36.06 -56.64
C LYS A 855 -2.92 -36.67 -57.82
N TRP A 856 -3.31 -37.94 -57.71
CA TRP A 856 -4.05 -38.67 -58.75
C TRP A 856 -5.00 -39.70 -58.12
N LYS A 857 -6.21 -39.84 -58.68
CA LYS A 857 -7.29 -40.72 -58.16
C LYS A 857 -7.52 -40.63 -56.64
N GLY A 858 -7.24 -39.47 -56.04
CA GLY A 858 -7.35 -39.22 -54.60
C GLY A 858 -6.10 -39.55 -53.77
N ARG A 859 -5.13 -40.28 -54.32
CA ARG A 859 -3.83 -40.61 -53.71
C ARG A 859 -2.75 -39.59 -54.10
N TYR A 860 -1.65 -39.53 -53.38
CA TYR A 860 -0.44 -38.82 -53.81
C TYR A 860 0.54 -39.83 -54.41
N ILE A 861 1.20 -39.44 -55.49
CA ILE A 861 2.19 -40.24 -56.20
C ILE A 861 3.45 -39.38 -56.38
N THR A 862 4.60 -39.93 -56.02
CA THR A 862 5.92 -39.37 -56.33
C THR A 862 6.35 -39.88 -57.71
N ILE A 863 6.92 -38.99 -58.54
CA ILE A 863 7.44 -39.31 -59.86
C ILE A 863 8.94 -38.98 -59.89
N CYS A 864 9.74 -39.97 -60.26
CA CYS A 864 11.20 -39.93 -60.38
C CYS A 864 11.66 -40.16 -61.83
N PRO A 865 12.96 -39.98 -62.16
CA PRO A 865 13.48 -40.26 -63.50
C PRO A 865 13.26 -41.71 -63.96
N ASP A 866 13.24 -42.67 -63.03
CA ASP A 866 13.13 -44.09 -63.33
C ASP A 866 11.73 -44.47 -63.83
N ASP A 867 10.67 -43.88 -63.27
CA ASP A 867 9.28 -44.11 -63.70
C ASP A 867 9.05 -43.73 -65.18
N LEU A 868 9.62 -42.59 -65.58
CA LEU A 868 9.59 -42.08 -66.95
C LEU A 868 10.34 -43.02 -67.91
N ASN A 869 11.47 -43.60 -67.46
CA ASN A 869 12.22 -44.59 -68.22
C ASN A 869 11.49 -45.95 -68.33
N ILE A 870 10.88 -46.43 -67.24
CA ILE A 870 10.08 -47.67 -67.20
C ILE A 870 8.90 -47.56 -68.18
N LEU A 871 8.18 -46.44 -68.16
CA LEU A 871 7.07 -46.19 -69.11
C LEU A 871 7.57 -46.12 -70.56
N SER A 872 8.70 -45.44 -70.81
CA SER A 872 9.30 -45.37 -72.15
C SER A 872 9.59 -46.76 -72.72
N GLY A 873 10.12 -47.68 -71.91
CA GLY A 873 10.32 -49.08 -72.30
C GLY A 873 9.00 -49.82 -72.59
N LYS A 874 7.97 -49.65 -71.75
CA LYS A 874 6.64 -50.28 -71.94
C LYS A 874 5.98 -49.89 -73.26
N ILE A 875 6.14 -48.65 -73.72
CA ILE A 875 5.55 -48.15 -74.98
C ILE A 875 6.27 -48.68 -76.22
N GLN A 876 7.58 -48.95 -76.13
CA GLN A 876 8.37 -49.46 -77.25
C GLN A 876 8.00 -50.90 -77.66
N GLY A 877 7.35 -51.67 -76.77
CA GLY A 877 6.79 -53.00 -77.09
C GLY A 877 5.43 -52.98 -77.79
N LEU A 878 4.92 -51.81 -78.18
CA LEU A 878 3.62 -51.60 -78.85
C LEU A 878 3.48 -52.36 -80.19
N SER A 879 2.40 -53.12 -80.40
CA SER A 879 1.99 -53.58 -81.73
C SER A 879 1.19 -52.50 -82.46
N ILE A 880 1.42 -52.36 -83.77
CA ILE A 880 1.00 -51.22 -84.60
C ILE A 880 0.04 -51.57 -85.75
N ASN A 881 -0.26 -52.86 -85.95
CA ASN A 881 -0.97 -53.34 -87.15
C ASN A 881 -2.47 -52.97 -87.20
N ASP A 882 -3.03 -52.51 -86.08
CA ASP A 882 -4.37 -51.93 -85.97
C ASP A 882 -4.27 -50.69 -85.07
N TYR A 883 -4.70 -49.55 -85.60
CA TYR A 883 -4.69 -48.26 -84.89
C TYR A 883 -5.53 -48.32 -83.61
N ASP A 884 -6.67 -49.02 -83.65
CA ASP A 884 -7.54 -49.17 -82.49
C ASP A 884 -6.90 -50.07 -81.43
N ALA A 885 -6.24 -51.18 -81.82
CA ALA A 885 -5.53 -52.06 -80.88
C ALA A 885 -4.34 -51.36 -80.21
N PHE A 886 -3.55 -50.59 -80.97
CA PHE A 886 -2.47 -49.76 -80.45
C PHE A 886 -3.02 -48.74 -79.42
N TYR A 887 -4.08 -48.03 -79.80
CA TYR A 887 -4.70 -46.99 -78.96
C TYR A 887 -5.34 -47.58 -77.69
N LYS A 888 -6.03 -48.73 -77.80
CA LYS A 888 -6.55 -49.52 -76.65
C LYS A 888 -5.43 -49.93 -75.69
N SER A 889 -4.28 -50.35 -76.21
CA SER A 889 -3.14 -50.80 -75.38
C SER A 889 -2.52 -49.65 -74.58
N LEU A 890 -2.36 -48.48 -75.19
CA LEU A 890 -1.95 -47.27 -74.47
C LEU A 890 -3.04 -46.84 -73.45
N HIS A 891 -4.33 -46.92 -73.80
CA HIS A 891 -5.43 -46.64 -72.88
C HIS A 891 -5.51 -47.62 -71.69
N ALA A 892 -5.02 -48.84 -71.82
CA ALA A 892 -4.89 -49.75 -70.68
C ALA A 892 -3.85 -49.22 -69.66
N MET A 893 -2.70 -48.71 -70.11
CA MET A 893 -1.68 -48.15 -69.23
C MET A 893 -2.19 -46.98 -68.38
N ARG A 894 -3.04 -46.13 -68.96
CA ARG A 894 -3.76 -45.03 -68.27
C ARG A 894 -4.56 -45.48 -67.03
N THR A 895 -4.87 -46.77 -66.89
CA THR A 895 -5.64 -47.28 -65.74
C THR A 895 -4.79 -47.73 -64.54
N LEU A 896 -3.50 -48.06 -64.74
CA LEU A 896 -2.58 -48.62 -63.74
C LEU A 896 -2.46 -47.72 -62.49
N ASP A 897 -2.57 -48.26 -61.26
CA ASP A 897 -2.48 -47.44 -60.03
C ASP A 897 -1.02 -47.13 -59.63
N SER A 898 -0.29 -46.45 -60.52
CA SER A 898 1.16 -46.21 -60.43
C SER A 898 1.59 -44.90 -61.12
N PRO A 899 2.85 -44.43 -60.95
CA PRO A 899 3.37 -43.24 -61.61
C PRO A 899 3.18 -43.25 -63.14
N GLU A 900 3.41 -44.39 -63.79
CA GLU A 900 3.25 -44.52 -65.24
C GLU A 900 1.79 -44.39 -65.68
N GLY A 901 0.85 -44.83 -64.83
CA GLY A 901 -0.58 -44.66 -65.07
C GLY A 901 -1.01 -43.19 -65.03
N PHE A 902 -0.50 -42.41 -64.07
CA PHE A 902 -0.70 -40.95 -64.05
C PHE A 902 -0.10 -40.29 -65.29
N ILE A 903 1.15 -40.63 -65.65
CA ILE A 903 1.83 -40.02 -66.81
C ILE A 903 1.04 -40.31 -68.10
N MET A 904 0.52 -41.53 -68.27
CA MET A 904 -0.33 -41.89 -69.41
C MET A 904 -1.71 -41.23 -69.39
N ASP A 905 -2.37 -41.15 -68.23
CA ASP A 905 -3.65 -40.42 -68.09
C ASP A 905 -3.46 -38.93 -68.44
N GLY A 906 -2.39 -38.32 -67.94
CA GLY A 906 -1.97 -36.96 -68.28
C GLY A 906 -1.66 -36.78 -69.77
N TYR A 907 -1.02 -37.75 -70.42
CA TYR A 907 -0.74 -37.71 -71.85
C TYR A 907 -2.03 -37.77 -72.68
N PHE A 908 -2.98 -38.61 -72.28
CA PHE A 908 -4.28 -38.71 -72.94
C PHE A 908 -5.21 -37.52 -72.69
N THR A 909 -5.08 -36.83 -71.56
CA THR A 909 -5.97 -35.72 -71.18
C THR A 909 -5.42 -34.34 -71.56
N ALA A 910 -4.13 -34.09 -71.31
CA ALA A 910 -3.47 -32.80 -71.56
C ALA A 910 -2.58 -32.78 -72.83
N GLY A 911 -2.30 -33.94 -73.43
CA GLY A 911 -1.54 -34.04 -74.68
C GLY A 911 -0.15 -33.40 -74.59
N ASN A 912 0.13 -32.45 -75.48
CA ASN A 912 1.42 -31.74 -75.51
C ASN A 912 1.66 -30.87 -74.26
N ASN A 913 0.62 -30.47 -73.52
CA ASN A 913 0.76 -29.61 -72.35
C ASN A 913 1.35 -30.36 -71.14
N LEU A 914 1.27 -31.69 -71.10
CA LEU A 914 1.82 -32.51 -70.01
C LEU A 914 3.32 -32.24 -69.78
N TRP A 915 4.09 -32.14 -70.87
CA TRP A 915 5.55 -32.15 -70.82
C TRP A 915 6.13 -30.95 -70.07
N ALA A 916 5.43 -29.82 -70.07
CA ALA A 916 5.81 -28.61 -69.35
C ALA A 916 5.84 -28.77 -67.81
N ILE A 917 5.19 -29.80 -67.25
CA ILE A 917 5.42 -30.23 -65.85
C ILE A 917 6.91 -30.53 -65.66
N PHE A 918 7.45 -31.40 -66.50
CA PHE A 918 8.79 -31.95 -66.36
C PHE A 918 9.87 -31.03 -66.93
N ASP A 919 9.58 -30.24 -67.96
CA ASP A 919 10.52 -29.24 -68.52
C ASP A 919 10.91 -28.16 -67.49
N SER A 920 10.06 -27.91 -66.48
CA SER A 920 10.36 -26.97 -65.38
C SER A 920 11.13 -27.57 -64.21
N ASN A 921 11.39 -28.89 -64.21
CA ASN A 921 12.27 -29.56 -63.25
C ASN A 921 13.46 -30.17 -64.00
N VAL A 922 14.61 -29.49 -63.91
CA VAL A 922 15.86 -29.83 -64.61
C VAL A 922 16.26 -31.31 -64.43
N SER A 923 15.96 -31.91 -63.28
CA SER A 923 16.29 -33.32 -62.99
C SER A 923 15.41 -34.35 -63.71
N LEU A 924 14.18 -33.98 -64.09
CA LEU A 924 13.23 -34.87 -64.78
C LEU A 924 13.16 -34.62 -66.29
N GLN A 925 13.50 -33.42 -66.74
CA GLN A 925 13.41 -32.99 -68.13
C GLN A 925 14.06 -33.96 -69.14
N GLY A 926 15.23 -34.50 -68.81
CA GLY A 926 15.94 -35.44 -69.70
C GLY A 926 15.18 -36.76 -69.92
N ALA A 927 14.62 -37.33 -68.85
CA ALA A 927 13.84 -38.57 -68.94
C ALA A 927 12.47 -38.34 -69.61
N ALA A 928 11.82 -37.20 -69.33
CA ALA A 928 10.53 -36.84 -69.92
C ALA A 928 10.62 -36.62 -71.44
N ASN A 929 11.66 -35.95 -71.94
CA ASN A 929 11.81 -35.72 -73.38
C ASN A 929 12.07 -37.03 -74.16
N LYS A 930 12.82 -37.99 -73.58
CA LYS A 930 13.00 -39.33 -74.15
C LYS A 930 11.67 -40.11 -74.27
N LEU A 931 10.79 -40.00 -73.28
CA LEU A 931 9.45 -40.58 -73.31
C LEU A 931 8.54 -39.91 -74.37
N LYS A 932 8.56 -38.57 -74.43
CA LYS A 932 7.82 -37.73 -75.40
C LYS A 932 8.14 -38.09 -76.85
N GLU A 933 9.42 -38.24 -77.19
CA GLU A 933 9.84 -38.72 -78.52
C GLU A 933 9.33 -40.13 -78.83
N THR A 934 9.41 -41.04 -77.86
CA THR A 934 8.99 -42.44 -78.00
C THR A 934 7.51 -42.53 -78.39
N LEU A 935 6.64 -41.77 -77.72
CA LEU A 935 5.21 -41.70 -78.01
C LEU A 935 4.89 -41.13 -79.39
N ALA A 936 5.58 -40.06 -79.79
CA ALA A 936 5.36 -39.41 -81.09
C ALA A 936 5.69 -40.35 -82.26
N LYS A 937 6.84 -41.05 -82.19
CA LYS A 937 7.34 -41.95 -83.24
C LYS A 937 6.38 -43.13 -83.50
N GLN A 938 5.84 -43.74 -82.44
CA GLN A 938 4.91 -44.88 -82.58
C GLN A 938 3.51 -44.46 -83.08
N ARG A 939 3.04 -43.26 -82.70
CA ARG A 939 1.71 -42.77 -83.10
C ARG A 939 1.59 -42.46 -84.59
N ASP A 940 2.56 -41.75 -85.17
CA ASP A 940 2.57 -41.39 -86.60
C ASP A 940 2.51 -42.63 -87.51
N LEU A 941 3.28 -43.66 -87.14
CA LEU A 941 3.34 -44.94 -87.84
C LEU A 941 1.96 -45.63 -87.89
N ALA A 942 1.22 -45.65 -86.77
CA ALA A 942 -0.12 -46.24 -86.70
C ALA A 942 -1.19 -45.38 -87.41
N GLN A 943 -1.07 -44.04 -87.40
CA GLN A 943 -2.06 -43.15 -88.05
C GLN A 943 -2.07 -43.26 -89.58
N LYS A 944 -0.91 -43.48 -90.21
CA LYS A 944 -0.78 -43.65 -91.67
C LYS A 944 -1.55 -44.85 -92.21
N VAL A 945 -1.66 -45.93 -91.42
CA VAL A 945 -2.43 -47.13 -91.76
C VAL A 945 -3.95 -46.87 -91.73
N HIS A 946 -4.42 -45.94 -90.89
CA HIS A 946 -5.85 -45.65 -90.72
C HIS A 946 -6.41 -44.70 -91.80
N TYR A 947 -5.66 -43.65 -92.17
CA TYR A 947 -6.17 -42.54 -93.01
C TYR A 947 -6.74 -42.99 -94.36
N GLN A 948 -6.11 -43.97 -95.03
CA GLN A 948 -6.56 -44.47 -96.34
C GLN A 948 -7.98 -45.05 -96.33
N LYS A 949 -8.49 -45.49 -95.18
CA LYS A 949 -9.80 -46.15 -95.05
C LYS A 949 -10.98 -45.18 -94.96
N SER A 950 -10.79 -44.00 -94.37
CA SER A 950 -11.89 -43.08 -94.05
C SER A 950 -12.29 -42.15 -95.20
N LEU A 951 -11.42 -41.99 -96.21
CA LEU A 951 -11.65 -41.06 -97.33
C LEU A 951 -12.89 -41.43 -98.18
N GLU A 952 -13.19 -42.73 -98.34
CA GLU A 952 -14.38 -43.19 -99.09
C GLU A 952 -15.71 -42.87 -98.39
N GLU A 953 -15.74 -42.85 -97.05
CA GLU A 953 -16.98 -42.73 -96.26
C GLU A 953 -17.57 -41.32 -96.30
N GLY A 954 -16.71 -40.30 -96.39
CA GLY A 954 -17.11 -38.89 -96.34
C GLY A 954 -17.93 -38.42 -97.55
N GLN A 955 -17.68 -38.99 -98.74
CA GLN A 955 -18.34 -38.56 -99.98
C GLN A 955 -19.86 -38.81 -99.96
N PHE A 956 -20.30 -39.96 -99.45
CA PHE A 956 -21.72 -40.30 -99.31
C PHE A 956 -22.45 -39.39 -98.31
N SER A 957 -21.82 -39.11 -97.17
CA SER A 957 -22.44 -38.30 -96.10
C SER A 957 -22.67 -36.84 -96.51
N SER A 958 -21.87 -36.30 -97.44
CA SER A 958 -22.05 -34.94 -97.96
C SER A 958 -23.38 -34.74 -98.70
N ILE A 959 -23.84 -35.76 -99.44
CA ILE A 959 -25.06 -35.68 -100.25
C ILE A 959 -26.30 -35.76 -99.35
N LEU A 960 -26.32 -36.73 -98.42
CA LEU A 960 -27.39 -36.86 -97.41
C LEU A 960 -27.63 -35.55 -96.63
N GLY A 961 -26.56 -34.84 -96.27
CA GLY A 961 -26.66 -33.56 -95.55
C GLY A 961 -27.42 -32.48 -96.31
N LYS A 962 -27.21 -32.35 -97.63
CA LYS A 962 -27.92 -31.36 -98.47
C LYS A 962 -29.44 -31.61 -98.51
N VAL A 963 -29.82 -32.88 -98.62
CA VAL A 963 -31.23 -33.31 -98.66
C VAL A 963 -31.94 -32.98 -97.34
N ASN A 964 -31.31 -33.34 -96.22
CA ASN A 964 -31.85 -33.07 -94.88
C ASN A 964 -31.98 -31.58 -94.57
N GLN A 965 -31.13 -30.72 -95.15
CA GLN A 965 -31.28 -29.27 -94.96
C GLN A 965 -32.54 -28.72 -95.65
N ALA A 966 -32.90 -29.22 -96.84
CA ALA A 966 -34.13 -28.82 -97.51
C ALA A 966 -35.38 -29.23 -96.70
N ILE A 967 -35.37 -30.45 -96.11
CA ILE A 967 -36.43 -30.96 -95.21
C ILE A 967 -36.70 -29.99 -94.04
N ILE A 968 -35.62 -29.51 -93.41
CA ILE A 968 -35.71 -28.59 -92.27
C ILE A 968 -36.28 -27.24 -92.69
N THR A 969 -35.82 -26.68 -93.81
CA THR A 969 -36.29 -25.39 -94.33
C THR A 969 -37.78 -25.43 -94.65
N VAL A 970 -38.26 -26.48 -95.34
CA VAL A 970 -39.69 -26.70 -95.62
C VAL A 970 -40.49 -26.74 -94.32
N LYS A 971 -40.09 -27.57 -93.34
CA LYS A 971 -40.74 -27.65 -92.00
C LYS A 971 -40.78 -26.30 -91.27
N GLY A 972 -39.74 -25.47 -91.37
CA GLY A 972 -39.67 -24.16 -90.73
C GLY A 972 -40.77 -23.21 -91.21
N PHE A 973 -40.99 -23.15 -92.53
CA PHE A 973 -42.08 -22.37 -93.10
C PHE A 973 -43.46 -22.82 -92.61
N ILE A 974 -43.66 -24.13 -92.38
CA ILE A 974 -44.88 -24.68 -91.76
C ILE A 974 -45.04 -24.19 -90.31
N ALA A 975 -43.98 -24.24 -89.51
CA ALA A 975 -44.05 -23.83 -88.10
C ALA A 975 -44.38 -22.33 -87.96
N ASN A 976 -43.87 -21.49 -88.86
CA ASN A 976 -44.06 -20.04 -88.83
C ASN A 976 -45.44 -19.58 -89.32
N GLY A 977 -46.10 -20.33 -90.20
CA GLY A 977 -47.30 -19.86 -90.91
C GLY A 977 -47.08 -19.45 -92.36
N GLU A 978 -45.85 -19.57 -92.87
CA GLU A 978 -45.39 -19.09 -94.18
C GLU A 978 -45.64 -20.13 -95.29
N TYR A 979 -46.88 -20.57 -95.43
CA TYR A 979 -47.19 -21.83 -96.11
C TYR A 979 -46.83 -21.88 -97.61
N ASP A 980 -46.77 -20.74 -98.29
CA ASP A 980 -46.35 -20.67 -99.70
C ASP A 980 -44.84 -20.88 -99.88
N ASN A 981 -44.02 -20.39 -98.94
CA ASN A 981 -42.56 -20.51 -98.99
C ASN A 981 -42.09 -21.99 -98.90
N ALA A 982 -42.89 -22.83 -98.23
CA ALA A 982 -42.64 -24.28 -98.14
C ALA A 982 -42.72 -24.99 -99.50
N ILE A 983 -43.53 -24.50 -100.44
CA ILE A 983 -43.95 -25.26 -101.63
C ILE A 983 -42.89 -25.23 -102.75
N MET A 984 -42.09 -24.15 -102.84
CA MET A 984 -41.13 -23.93 -103.93
C MET A 984 -39.91 -24.86 -103.95
N TYR A 985 -39.72 -25.71 -102.95
CA TYR A 985 -38.46 -26.46 -102.74
C TYR A 985 -38.24 -27.68 -103.64
N TYR A 986 -39.18 -28.05 -104.52
CA TYR A 986 -39.07 -29.22 -105.38
C TYR A 986 -37.87 -29.18 -106.34
N ILE A 987 -37.42 -28.00 -106.79
CA ILE A 987 -36.28 -27.84 -107.72
C ILE A 987 -34.97 -28.34 -107.07
N VAL A 988 -34.81 -28.16 -105.77
CA VAL A 988 -33.58 -28.52 -105.02
C VAL A 988 -33.40 -30.04 -104.93
N ARG A 989 -34.50 -30.81 -104.98
CA ARG A 989 -34.50 -32.28 -104.91
C ARG A 989 -33.74 -32.93 -106.07
N ASP A 990 -33.87 -32.38 -107.28
CA ASP A 990 -33.49 -33.09 -108.51
C ASP A 990 -31.98 -32.97 -108.85
N ASP A 991 -31.33 -31.86 -108.50
CA ASP A 991 -29.87 -31.73 -108.56
C ASP A 991 -29.15 -32.77 -107.66
N LEU A 992 -29.70 -33.02 -106.48
CA LEU A 992 -29.13 -33.93 -105.47
C LEU A 992 -29.19 -35.40 -105.91
N LEU A 993 -30.18 -35.78 -106.71
CA LEU A 993 -30.27 -37.12 -107.33
C LEU A 993 -29.13 -37.36 -108.33
N VAL A 994 -28.74 -36.36 -109.13
CA VAL A 994 -27.67 -36.49 -110.14
C VAL A 994 -26.31 -36.66 -109.47
N GLN A 995 -26.03 -35.87 -108.42
CA GLN A 995 -24.74 -35.92 -107.70
C GLN A 995 -24.50 -37.29 -107.05
N TYR A 996 -25.55 -37.98 -106.60
CA TYR A 996 -25.46 -39.30 -105.95
C TYR A 996 -25.03 -40.42 -106.91
N GLY A 997 -25.42 -40.36 -108.19
CA GLY A 997 -25.10 -41.40 -109.18
C GLY A 997 -23.59 -41.57 -109.46
N ASN A 998 -22.80 -40.51 -109.29
CA ASN A 998 -21.40 -40.47 -109.69
C ASN A 998 -20.42 -41.19 -108.75
N LEU A 999 -20.87 -41.69 -107.59
CA LEU A 999 -20.00 -42.32 -106.58
C LEU A 999 -19.72 -43.82 -106.81
N GLY A 1000 -20.36 -44.46 -107.80
CA GLY A 1000 -20.11 -45.85 -108.23
C GLY A 1000 -20.51 -46.97 -107.25
N LYS A 1001 -20.61 -46.68 -105.96
CA LYS A 1001 -21.23 -47.52 -104.90
C LYS A 1001 -22.53 -46.84 -104.42
N LYS A 1002 -23.43 -47.54 -103.72
CA LYS A 1002 -24.71 -47.00 -103.18
C LYS A 1002 -24.79 -47.07 -101.66
N ARG A 1003 -25.58 -46.19 -101.03
CA ARG A 1003 -25.83 -46.15 -99.57
C ARG A 1003 -27.30 -45.82 -99.27
N SER A 1004 -28.01 -46.76 -98.67
CA SER A 1004 -29.49 -46.79 -98.59
C SER A 1004 -30.17 -45.69 -97.74
N ASP A 1005 -29.39 -44.90 -97.01
CA ASP A 1005 -29.88 -43.77 -96.20
C ASP A 1005 -30.06 -42.49 -97.03
N VAL A 1006 -29.23 -42.29 -98.07
CA VAL A 1006 -29.39 -41.20 -99.05
C VAL A 1006 -30.72 -41.33 -99.79
N ASP A 1007 -31.06 -42.55 -100.20
CA ASP A 1007 -32.31 -42.89 -100.89
C ASP A 1007 -33.56 -42.60 -100.03
N ALA A 1008 -33.47 -42.73 -98.70
CA ALA A 1008 -34.58 -42.50 -97.78
C ALA A 1008 -34.88 -41.01 -97.55
N ALA A 1009 -33.85 -40.19 -97.36
CA ALA A 1009 -34.02 -38.74 -97.10
C ALA A 1009 -34.65 -38.01 -98.30
N LEU A 1010 -34.30 -38.40 -99.53
CA LEU A 1010 -34.87 -37.79 -100.75
C LEU A 1010 -36.38 -37.96 -100.86
N LYS A 1011 -36.95 -38.95 -100.16
CA LYS A 1011 -38.39 -39.18 -100.09
C LYS A 1011 -39.08 -38.27 -99.06
N GLU A 1012 -38.54 -38.12 -97.84
CA GLU A 1012 -39.18 -37.28 -96.80
C GLU A 1012 -39.33 -35.81 -97.25
N LEU A 1013 -38.37 -35.30 -98.03
CA LEU A 1013 -38.44 -33.96 -98.62
C LEU A 1013 -39.71 -33.74 -99.47
N GLN A 1014 -40.20 -34.80 -100.13
CA GLN A 1014 -41.37 -34.72 -100.99
C GLN A 1014 -42.68 -34.60 -100.20
N ASP A 1015 -42.77 -35.24 -99.04
CA ASP A 1015 -44.02 -35.35 -98.27
C ASP A 1015 -44.35 -34.05 -97.51
N LEU A 1016 -43.32 -33.32 -97.06
CA LEU A 1016 -43.47 -32.12 -96.22
C LEU A 1016 -43.90 -30.88 -97.00
N ILE A 1017 -43.58 -30.83 -98.30
CA ILE A 1017 -43.99 -29.79 -99.24
C ILE A 1017 -45.54 -29.70 -99.31
N GLU A 1018 -46.25 -30.80 -99.03
CA GLU A 1018 -47.72 -30.83 -98.98
C GLU A 1018 -48.32 -30.43 -97.61
N GLN A 1019 -47.64 -30.72 -96.49
CA GLN A 1019 -48.23 -30.60 -95.14
C GLN A 1019 -48.68 -29.18 -94.75
N ALA A 1020 -48.03 -28.12 -95.24
CA ALA A 1020 -47.85 -26.84 -94.52
C ALA A 1020 -49.05 -26.12 -93.75
N LYS A 1021 -49.60 -26.51 -92.56
CA LYS A 1021 -50.67 -25.70 -91.79
C LYS A 1021 -50.79 -25.85 -90.20
N THR A 1022 -50.81 -24.82 -89.28
CA THR A 1022 -50.98 -24.85 -87.73
C THR A 1022 -51.37 -23.54 -86.87
N GLN A 1023 -51.32 -23.52 -85.48
CA GLN A 1023 -52.07 -22.66 -84.44
C GLN A 1023 -51.27 -21.93 -83.25
N LYS A 1024 -51.88 -21.13 -82.31
CA LYS A 1024 -51.28 -20.20 -81.23
C LYS A 1024 -52.20 -19.75 -79.98
N VAL A 1025 -51.74 -19.40 -78.71
CA VAL A 1025 -52.45 -18.73 -77.48
C VAL A 1025 -51.58 -18.36 -76.16
N SER A 1026 -52.03 -17.58 -75.08
CA SER A 1026 -51.31 -17.28 -73.73
C SER A 1026 -52.02 -16.44 -72.52
N PRO A 1027 -51.67 -16.51 -71.15
CA PRO A 1027 -52.26 -15.75 -69.93
C PRO A 1027 -51.40 -15.33 -68.59
N ALA A 1028 -51.90 -14.56 -67.53
CA ALA A 1028 -51.22 -14.18 -66.19
C ALA A 1028 -52.02 -13.50 -64.94
N ARG A 1029 -51.53 -13.39 -63.62
CA ARG A 1029 -52.08 -12.61 -62.37
C ARG A 1029 -51.31 -12.65 -60.94
N ILE A 1030 -51.59 -11.80 -59.85
CA ILE A 1030 -51.46 -11.95 -58.27
C ILE A 1030 -51.08 -10.67 -57.32
N ALA A 1031 -51.27 -10.63 -55.92
CA ALA A 1031 -50.99 -9.53 -54.83
C ALA A 1031 -50.93 -10.04 -53.28
N ILE A 1032 -50.79 -9.43 -52.00
CA ILE A 1032 -50.83 -8.14 -51.12
C ILE A 1032 -49.94 -8.28 -49.74
N SER A 1033 -49.82 -7.64 -48.49
CA SER A 1033 -50.30 -6.56 -47.45
C SER A 1033 -49.19 -6.20 -46.29
N HIS A 1034 -49.16 -5.62 -44.99
CA HIS A 1034 -49.96 -5.04 -43.79
C HIS A 1034 -49.11 -4.23 -42.61
N GLY A 1035 -49.53 -3.90 -41.30
CA GLY A 1035 -48.76 -3.12 -40.16
C GLY A 1035 -49.36 -2.77 -38.67
N VAL A 1036 -48.63 -2.21 -37.59
CA VAL A 1036 -48.97 -2.06 -36.05
C VAL A 1036 -48.24 -0.97 -35.04
N ASP A 1037 -48.71 -0.60 -33.76
CA ASP A 1037 -48.29 0.52 -32.73
C ASP A 1037 -47.61 0.24 -31.25
N GLN A 1038 -47.11 1.21 -30.35
CA GLN A 1038 -45.70 1.18 -29.72
C GLN A 1038 -45.02 1.94 -28.45
N SER A 1039 -45.56 2.90 -27.66
CA SER A 1039 -44.73 3.99 -26.97
C SER A 1039 -43.54 3.67 -26.01
N GLN A 1040 -43.64 2.69 -25.11
CA GLN A 1040 -42.63 2.41 -24.05
C GLN A 1040 -41.21 2.17 -24.61
N LYS A 1041 -41.13 1.54 -25.78
CA LYS A 1041 -39.87 1.21 -26.47
C LYS A 1041 -39.01 2.44 -26.75
N VAL A 1042 -39.65 3.59 -27.02
CA VAL A 1042 -38.96 4.86 -27.27
C VAL A 1042 -38.17 5.32 -26.04
N ARG A 1043 -38.65 5.06 -24.82
CA ARG A 1043 -37.91 5.37 -23.58
C ARG A 1043 -36.72 4.44 -23.40
N GLU A 1044 -36.88 3.16 -23.69
CA GLU A 1044 -35.83 2.15 -23.59
C GLU A 1044 -34.68 2.42 -24.58
N LEU A 1045 -35.00 2.92 -25.78
CA LEU A 1045 -34.01 3.36 -26.77
C LEU A 1045 -33.02 4.38 -26.19
N TYR A 1046 -33.46 5.43 -25.50
CA TYR A 1046 -32.53 6.48 -25.03
C TYR A 1046 -31.60 6.02 -23.92
N ILE A 1047 -32.03 5.06 -23.09
CA ILE A 1047 -31.16 4.42 -22.09
C ILE A 1047 -30.05 3.63 -22.80
N GLN A 1048 -30.44 2.78 -23.75
CA GLN A 1048 -29.47 1.95 -24.49
C GLN A 1048 -28.56 2.78 -25.41
N PHE A 1049 -29.07 3.86 -26.00
CA PHE A 1049 -28.32 4.82 -26.82
C PHE A 1049 -27.23 5.51 -26.01
N LYS A 1050 -27.56 6.03 -24.82
CA LYS A 1050 -26.58 6.61 -23.88
C LYS A 1050 -25.45 5.62 -23.59
N ASP A 1051 -25.79 4.40 -23.20
CA ASP A 1051 -24.80 3.41 -22.79
C ASP A 1051 -23.94 2.94 -23.98
N ALA A 1052 -24.50 2.89 -25.19
CA ALA A 1052 -23.75 2.68 -26.43
C ALA A 1052 -22.79 3.84 -26.76
N TYR A 1053 -23.19 5.08 -26.43
CA TYR A 1053 -22.38 6.28 -26.64
C TYR A 1053 -21.19 6.36 -25.67
N GLU A 1054 -21.43 6.19 -24.36
CA GLU A 1054 -20.36 6.22 -23.34
C GLU A 1054 -19.39 5.05 -23.49
N SER A 1055 -19.87 3.87 -23.92
CA SER A 1055 -18.99 2.74 -24.27
C SER A 1055 -18.29 2.88 -25.62
N LYS A 1056 -18.43 4.03 -26.30
CA LYS A 1056 -17.81 4.37 -27.59
C LYS A 1056 -18.11 3.34 -28.70
N ASN A 1057 -19.29 2.71 -28.65
CA ASN A 1057 -19.66 1.60 -29.52
C ASN A 1057 -20.52 2.06 -30.71
N ILE A 1058 -19.85 2.46 -31.80
CA ILE A 1058 -20.48 3.00 -33.02
C ILE A 1058 -21.55 2.04 -33.56
N THR A 1059 -21.25 0.75 -33.69
CA THR A 1059 -22.20 -0.24 -34.25
C THR A 1059 -23.49 -0.32 -33.45
N LYS A 1060 -23.42 -0.21 -32.11
CA LYS A 1060 -24.62 -0.12 -31.26
C LYS A 1060 -25.34 1.22 -31.41
N VAL A 1061 -24.62 2.35 -31.36
CA VAL A 1061 -25.19 3.70 -31.56
C VAL A 1061 -25.98 3.76 -32.87
N MET A 1062 -25.38 3.35 -33.99
CA MET A 1062 -26.03 3.32 -35.31
C MET A 1062 -27.22 2.35 -35.37
N GLY A 1063 -27.27 1.31 -34.53
CA GLY A 1063 -28.40 0.38 -34.44
C GLY A 1063 -29.71 1.05 -33.99
N TYR A 1064 -29.61 2.09 -33.16
CA TYR A 1064 -30.73 2.91 -32.67
C TYR A 1064 -31.07 4.07 -33.61
N ILE A 1065 -30.30 4.29 -34.69
CA ILE A 1065 -30.55 5.30 -35.72
C ILE A 1065 -31.30 4.64 -36.90
N SER A 1066 -32.24 5.35 -37.50
CA SER A 1066 -32.92 4.91 -38.73
C SER A 1066 -32.01 5.07 -39.93
N ASN A 1067 -32.02 4.12 -40.88
CA ASN A 1067 -31.30 4.25 -42.15
C ASN A 1067 -31.74 5.50 -42.96
N GLN A 1068 -32.91 6.05 -42.65
CA GLN A 1068 -33.45 7.29 -43.24
C GLN A 1068 -33.08 8.56 -42.45
N TRP A 1069 -32.26 8.45 -41.39
CA TRP A 1069 -31.97 9.56 -40.48
C TRP A 1069 -31.38 10.79 -41.17
N ARG A 1070 -31.82 11.96 -40.69
CA ARG A 1070 -31.32 13.30 -41.07
C ARG A 1070 -31.16 14.17 -39.83
N SER A 1071 -30.16 15.03 -39.83
CA SER A 1071 -30.11 16.20 -38.95
C SER A 1071 -30.86 17.39 -39.57
N GLY A 1072 -31.27 18.35 -38.75
CA GLY A 1072 -31.90 19.60 -39.19
C GLY A 1072 -31.02 20.49 -40.09
N ASP A 1073 -29.70 20.26 -40.13
CA ASP A 1073 -28.76 20.88 -41.08
C ASP A 1073 -28.47 20.02 -42.33
N GLY A 1074 -29.24 18.95 -42.55
CA GLY A 1074 -29.24 18.15 -43.79
C GLY A 1074 -28.21 17.01 -43.86
N GLY A 1075 -27.46 16.77 -42.78
CA GLY A 1075 -26.47 15.70 -42.69
C GLY A 1075 -27.08 14.30 -42.83
N SER A 1076 -26.30 13.37 -43.38
CA SER A 1076 -26.72 11.97 -43.59
C SER A 1076 -26.21 11.05 -42.48
N ILE A 1077 -26.79 9.84 -42.43
CA ILE A 1077 -26.32 8.75 -41.56
C ILE A 1077 -24.84 8.39 -41.79
N SER A 1078 -24.30 8.59 -42.99
CA SER A 1078 -22.88 8.35 -43.31
C SER A 1078 -21.96 9.41 -42.69
N ASP A 1079 -22.41 10.66 -42.67
CA ASP A 1079 -21.68 11.77 -42.06
C ASP A 1079 -21.63 11.59 -40.54
N LEU A 1080 -22.78 11.21 -39.96
CA LEU A 1080 -22.92 10.83 -38.55
C LEU A 1080 -21.96 9.71 -38.15
N GLN A 1081 -21.96 8.58 -38.86
CA GLN A 1081 -21.05 7.47 -38.56
C GLN A 1081 -19.58 7.89 -38.66
N THR A 1082 -19.24 8.71 -39.67
CA THR A 1082 -17.89 9.26 -39.86
C THR A 1082 -17.49 10.21 -38.73
N GLN A 1083 -18.43 11.00 -38.20
CA GLN A 1083 -18.21 11.93 -37.11
C GLN A 1083 -18.05 11.21 -35.76
N LEU A 1084 -18.91 10.24 -35.46
CA LEU A 1084 -18.77 9.37 -34.29
C LEU A 1084 -17.43 8.63 -34.29
N GLN A 1085 -16.99 8.09 -35.43
CA GLN A 1085 -15.69 7.44 -35.55
C GLN A 1085 -14.52 8.37 -35.22
N LYS A 1086 -14.58 9.65 -35.62
CA LYS A 1086 -13.56 10.65 -35.27
C LYS A 1086 -13.57 10.95 -33.77
N ILE A 1087 -14.74 11.24 -33.19
CA ILE A 1087 -14.88 11.60 -31.77
C ILE A 1087 -14.44 10.43 -30.87
N PHE A 1088 -14.92 9.22 -31.14
CA PHE A 1088 -14.64 8.04 -30.32
C PHE A 1088 -13.18 7.56 -30.39
N ASN A 1089 -12.48 7.84 -31.50
CA ASN A 1089 -11.04 7.60 -31.65
C ASN A 1089 -10.17 8.72 -31.04
N MET A 1090 -10.70 9.95 -30.93
CA MET A 1090 -9.94 11.12 -30.44
C MET A 1090 -9.89 11.22 -28.91
N PHE A 1091 -10.94 10.75 -28.22
CA PHE A 1091 -11.06 10.87 -26.77
C PHE A 1091 -10.82 9.53 -26.05
N ASP A 1092 -10.06 9.58 -24.95
CA ASP A 1092 -9.82 8.43 -24.08
C ASP A 1092 -11.10 8.08 -23.28
N GLU A 1093 -11.72 9.08 -22.66
CA GLU A 1093 -12.96 8.99 -21.88
C GLU A 1093 -14.05 9.90 -22.52
N ILE A 1094 -15.29 9.41 -22.57
CA ILE A 1094 -16.49 10.17 -22.95
C ILE A 1094 -17.59 9.82 -21.94
N ARG A 1095 -18.30 10.85 -21.44
CA ARG A 1095 -19.51 10.72 -20.60
C ARG A 1095 -20.66 11.49 -21.25
N PHE A 1096 -21.87 10.95 -21.15
CA PHE A 1096 -23.06 11.44 -21.83
C PHE A 1096 -24.26 11.44 -20.87
N THR A 1097 -24.66 12.63 -20.42
CA THR A 1097 -25.75 12.81 -19.44
C THR A 1097 -26.99 13.37 -20.13
N ILE A 1098 -28.08 12.61 -20.11
CA ILE A 1098 -29.42 13.04 -20.56
C ILE A 1098 -30.21 13.56 -19.35
N GLN A 1099 -30.89 14.70 -19.50
CA GLN A 1099 -31.79 15.30 -18.51
C GLN A 1099 -33.10 15.75 -19.18
N ASN A 1100 -34.15 15.95 -18.38
CA ASN A 1100 -35.43 16.53 -18.84
C ASN A 1100 -36.12 15.81 -20.03
N LEU A 1101 -35.99 14.48 -20.13
CA LEU A 1101 -36.51 13.67 -21.24
C LEU A 1101 -38.05 13.61 -21.30
N LEU A 1102 -38.63 14.30 -22.29
CA LEU A 1102 -40.06 14.33 -22.62
C LEU A 1102 -40.32 13.53 -23.92
N ILE A 1103 -41.40 12.73 -23.96
CA ILE A 1103 -41.77 11.89 -25.12
C ILE A 1103 -43.26 12.10 -25.43
N ASN A 1104 -43.57 12.61 -26.62
CA ASN A 1104 -44.93 12.89 -27.10
C ASN A 1104 -45.23 12.06 -28.36
N LYS A 1105 -46.41 11.44 -28.48
CA LYS A 1105 -46.82 10.77 -29.72
C LYS A 1105 -47.14 11.82 -30.78
N GLU A 1106 -46.47 11.77 -31.93
CA GLU A 1106 -46.63 12.71 -33.04
C GLU A 1106 -47.55 12.15 -34.14
N ALA A 1107 -47.41 10.85 -34.44
CA ALA A 1107 -48.29 10.11 -35.34
C ALA A 1107 -48.34 8.63 -34.93
N GLU A 1108 -49.08 7.80 -35.65
CA GLU A 1108 -48.99 6.35 -35.48
C GLU A 1108 -47.57 5.86 -35.79
N GLY A 1109 -46.98 5.09 -34.87
CA GLY A 1109 -45.58 4.69 -34.94
C GLY A 1109 -44.53 5.82 -34.89
N LYS A 1110 -44.87 7.08 -34.54
CA LYS A 1110 -43.91 8.19 -34.42
C LYS A 1110 -44.06 9.00 -33.15
N TYR A 1111 -42.93 9.37 -32.55
CA TYR A 1111 -42.83 10.07 -31.28
C TYR A 1111 -41.81 11.20 -31.36
N ARG A 1112 -42.22 12.41 -30.98
CA ARG A 1112 -41.36 13.58 -30.80
C ARG A 1112 -40.77 13.57 -29.39
N VAL A 1113 -39.48 13.82 -29.26
CA VAL A 1113 -38.71 13.63 -28.03
C VAL A 1113 -37.82 14.83 -27.79
N ASN A 1114 -37.86 15.39 -26.58
CA ASN A 1114 -37.07 16.57 -26.18
C ASN A 1114 -36.25 16.26 -24.93
N TYR A 1115 -34.97 16.67 -24.88
CA TYR A 1115 -34.09 16.50 -23.72
C TYR A 1115 -32.90 17.47 -23.72
N ASP A 1116 -32.32 17.70 -22.54
CA ASP A 1116 -31.02 18.35 -22.40
C ASP A 1116 -29.91 17.29 -22.34
N ALA A 1117 -28.79 17.55 -23.02
CA ALA A 1117 -27.60 16.69 -22.97
C ALA A 1117 -26.34 17.46 -22.56
N THR A 1118 -25.52 16.82 -21.71
CA THR A 1118 -24.15 17.25 -21.42
C THR A 1118 -23.18 16.15 -21.83
N ILE A 1119 -22.23 16.48 -22.70
CA ILE A 1119 -21.14 15.59 -23.12
C ILE A 1119 -19.85 16.06 -22.44
N THR A 1120 -19.11 15.17 -21.79
CA THR A 1120 -17.79 15.47 -21.23
C THR A 1120 -16.77 14.49 -21.76
N SER A 1121 -15.72 15.01 -22.41
CA SER A 1121 -14.72 14.20 -23.12
C SER A 1121 -13.31 14.55 -22.66
N ARG A 1122 -12.39 13.57 -22.62
CA ARG A 1122 -11.02 13.79 -22.14
C ARG A 1122 -9.95 13.13 -23.02
N ILE A 1123 -8.78 13.76 -23.05
CA ILE A 1123 -7.54 13.22 -23.62
C ILE A 1123 -6.46 13.25 -22.52
N TYR A 1124 -6.25 12.11 -21.86
CA TYR A 1124 -5.32 11.97 -20.73
C TYR A 1124 -3.89 12.31 -21.16
N LYS A 1125 -3.45 11.85 -22.34
CA LYS A 1125 -2.09 12.08 -22.87
C LYS A 1125 -1.76 13.57 -23.10
N ARG A 1126 -2.76 14.46 -23.11
CA ARG A 1126 -2.59 15.92 -23.25
C ARG A 1126 -3.19 16.71 -22.08
N ASN A 1127 -3.71 16.04 -21.06
CA ASN A 1127 -4.50 16.62 -19.96
C ASN A 1127 -5.62 17.58 -20.43
N LEU A 1128 -6.28 17.28 -21.55
CA LEU A 1128 -7.35 18.11 -22.10
C LEU A 1128 -8.71 17.56 -21.66
N LYS A 1129 -9.59 18.46 -21.19
CA LYS A 1129 -11.03 18.22 -20.97
C LYS A 1129 -11.83 19.11 -21.91
N HIS A 1130 -12.81 18.54 -22.60
CA HIS A 1130 -13.86 19.24 -23.32
C HIS A 1130 -15.21 18.99 -22.62
N GLU A 1131 -16.11 19.98 -22.64
CA GLU A 1131 -17.48 19.86 -22.13
C GLU A 1131 -18.42 20.62 -23.06
N GLU A 1132 -19.41 19.91 -23.62
CA GLU A 1132 -20.41 20.44 -24.54
C GLU A 1132 -21.81 20.28 -23.94
N LYS A 1133 -22.69 21.25 -24.16
CA LYS A 1133 -24.07 21.26 -23.68
C LYS A 1133 -25.02 21.66 -24.80
N SER A 1134 -26.04 20.84 -25.04
CA SER A 1134 -27.05 21.04 -26.07
C SER A 1134 -28.44 20.72 -25.49
N ASN A 1135 -29.44 21.48 -25.90
CA ASN A 1135 -30.84 21.06 -25.83
C ASN A 1135 -31.20 20.43 -27.19
N ILE A 1136 -31.86 19.27 -27.18
CA ILE A 1136 -32.07 18.42 -28.36
C ILE A 1136 -33.55 18.09 -28.53
N GLU A 1137 -34.03 18.17 -29.77
CA GLU A 1137 -35.36 17.73 -30.22
C GLU A 1137 -35.22 16.69 -31.34
N GLU A 1138 -35.88 15.55 -31.22
CA GLU A 1138 -35.78 14.42 -32.16
C GLU A 1138 -37.15 13.78 -32.46
N ILE A 1139 -37.27 13.17 -33.65
CA ILE A 1139 -38.36 12.24 -33.99
C ILE A 1139 -37.83 10.82 -33.92
N VAL A 1140 -38.47 9.97 -33.12
CA VAL A 1140 -38.28 8.52 -33.10
C VAL A 1140 -39.43 7.88 -33.87
N MET A 1141 -39.11 7.10 -34.89
CA MET A 1141 -40.06 6.21 -35.54
C MET A 1141 -39.99 4.82 -34.90
N ILE A 1142 -41.03 4.03 -35.11
CA ILE A 1142 -40.96 2.59 -34.96
C ILE A 1142 -40.96 1.99 -36.36
N ASP A 1143 -40.00 1.10 -36.64
CA ASP A 1143 -39.90 0.43 -37.92
C ASP A 1143 -40.84 -0.78 -38.04
N GLN A 1144 -40.85 -1.41 -39.22
CA GLN A 1144 -41.71 -2.55 -39.54
C GLN A 1144 -41.41 -3.81 -38.70
N SER A 1145 -40.27 -3.87 -38.00
CA SER A 1145 -39.97 -4.95 -37.04
C SER A 1145 -40.50 -4.64 -35.63
N GLY A 1146 -41.16 -3.49 -35.44
CA GLY A 1146 -41.62 -3.03 -34.14
C GLY A 1146 -40.50 -2.47 -33.26
N GLN A 1147 -39.34 -2.10 -33.83
CA GLN A 1147 -38.20 -1.55 -33.09
C GLN A 1147 -38.16 -0.01 -33.18
N PRO A 1148 -37.88 0.71 -32.08
CA PRO A 1148 -37.73 2.16 -32.08
C PRO A 1148 -36.41 2.56 -32.72
N LYS A 1149 -36.42 3.64 -33.52
CA LYS A 1149 -35.22 4.22 -34.13
C LYS A 1149 -35.35 5.74 -34.28
N ILE A 1150 -34.28 6.47 -33.96
CA ILE A 1150 -34.23 7.93 -34.18
C ILE A 1150 -34.26 8.17 -35.70
N LEU A 1151 -35.31 8.84 -36.18
CA LEU A 1151 -35.56 9.16 -37.58
C LEU A 1151 -35.06 10.57 -37.94
N MET A 1152 -35.06 11.52 -37.02
CA MET A 1152 -34.63 12.89 -37.31
C MET A 1152 -34.18 13.61 -36.05
N THR A 1153 -33.06 14.33 -36.10
CA THR A 1153 -32.63 15.24 -35.04
C THR A 1153 -32.94 16.67 -35.51
N ILE A 1154 -34.04 17.24 -35.02
CA ILE A 1154 -34.59 18.54 -35.44
C ILE A 1154 -33.78 19.70 -34.85
N GLY A 1155 -33.54 19.64 -33.54
CA GLY A 1155 -32.90 20.70 -32.76
C GLY A 1155 -31.69 20.17 -31.99
N GLY A 1156 -30.74 21.07 -31.72
CA GLY A 1156 -29.50 20.77 -31.01
C GLY A 1156 -28.41 20.15 -31.89
N LYS A 1157 -27.15 20.22 -31.40
CA LYS A 1157 -26.00 19.56 -32.03
C LYS A 1157 -25.53 18.41 -31.13
N LEU A 1158 -26.29 17.33 -31.15
CA LEU A 1158 -26.07 16.11 -30.35
C LEU A 1158 -24.67 15.47 -30.54
N LEU A 1159 -24.00 15.77 -31.65
CA LEU A 1159 -23.02 14.85 -32.27
C LEU A 1159 -21.74 15.54 -32.79
N SER A 1160 -21.55 16.85 -32.58
CA SER A 1160 -20.49 17.62 -33.26
C SER A 1160 -19.57 18.44 -32.35
N VAL A 1161 -18.70 17.75 -31.61
CA VAL A 1161 -17.55 18.37 -30.95
C VAL A 1161 -16.70 19.13 -32.00
N LYS A 1162 -16.38 20.39 -31.72
CA LYS A 1162 -15.51 21.27 -32.53
C LYS A 1162 -14.03 21.17 -32.11
#